data_AF-A0AAD9RAI2-F1
#
_entry.id   AF-A0AAD9RAI2-F1
#
_cell.length_a   1.000
_cell.length_b   1.000
_cell.length_c   1.000
_cell.angle_alpha   90.00
_cell.angle_beta   90.00
_cell.angle_gamma   90.00
#
_symmetry.space_group_name_H-M   'P 1'
#
loop_
_entity.id
_entity.type
_entity.pdbx_description
1 polymer ?
#
loop_
_entity_poly.entity_id
_entity_poly.type
_entity_poly.pdbx_seq_one_letter_code
_entity_poly.pdbx_strand_id
1 'polypeptide(L)'
;MKLLSLPLNILTCCGFWRPDSCSTSYRKSLYYAYTAVTSFFIHGFTLTQVIDLFLVKNAQELGENAYMMLPMVMSACKAWNLTINRNQISALIDTLMTPPCNPNDEGEKEIQDKYDQTSHSNAKRYLYLIGISVSCNMVASLTKDVAKRELAYRAWIPFDYSSTGLYFIVYFHQIIGGTLSAVVQSATDSLIIGFILQICSQIEILEYRIEKITKGSKFPLSTCISHHDFIYCFSTTINDTFRVIIFCQFGISTLLICFGLFQLTKEPMSPYFVQLSLFLCVILAQIFYYCYYGNKLKFKSSQIATIIFGMDWLSLDRNAKHALIMIMRRAMTPIQFISAYVINVDLESFVALVKTSYSVYNLLEQTKEHFPGSLRRSTRAAPLARVRKLDHFSRKDKADTCEAQAKEANMRADKVLEEVAELTKKLTQVEGDLEANKQNLEQANKDLEEREKSLTNAESEVAALNRKVQLIEEDLERSEERLNTATAKLAEASQAADESSRMCKVLENRAQQDEERMDQLTNQLKEARLLAEDADGKSDEVSRKLAFVEDELEVAEDRVKSGEAKIMELEEELKVVGNSLKSLEVSEEKANQRVEEFKRQLKTLTVKLKEAEARAEFAEKTVKKLQKEVDRLEDELGINKDRYKSLADEMDSTFAELAGY
;
A
#
# COMPACT_ATOMS: atom_id res chain seq x y z
N MET A 1 -9.41 14.65 10.83
CA MET A 1 -9.51 15.55 9.65
C MET A 1 -10.93 15.47 9.06
N LYS A 2 -11.28 16.15 7.96
CA LYS A 2 -12.43 15.68 7.14
C LYS A 2 -11.90 14.69 6.12
N LEU A 3 -12.36 13.45 6.23
CA LEU A 3 -12.10 12.35 5.31
C LEU A 3 -12.38 12.75 3.87
N LEU A 4 -11.50 12.34 2.95
CA LEU A 4 -11.61 12.58 1.49
C LEU A 4 -11.78 14.05 1.08
N SER A 5 -11.39 15.00 1.94
CA SER A 5 -11.67 16.43 1.77
C SER A 5 -11.14 17.06 0.47
N LEU A 6 -9.97 16.66 -0.05
CA LEU A 6 -9.44 17.25 -1.29
C LEU A 6 -10.30 16.97 -2.54
N PRO A 7 -10.57 15.71 -2.94
CA PRO A 7 -11.45 15.43 -4.08
C PRO A 7 -12.87 15.98 -3.87
N LEU A 8 -13.41 15.93 -2.65
CA LEU A 8 -14.74 16.48 -2.36
C LEU A 8 -14.79 18.01 -2.49
N ASN A 9 -13.74 18.73 -2.08
CA ASN A 9 -13.64 20.17 -2.28
C ASN A 9 -13.49 20.52 -3.78
N ILE A 10 -12.75 19.73 -4.56
CA ILE A 10 -12.63 19.94 -6.01
C ILE A 10 -13.99 19.71 -6.69
N LEU A 11 -14.68 18.61 -6.40
CA LEU A 11 -16.04 18.35 -6.90
C LEU A 11 -17.05 19.41 -6.43
N THR A 12 -16.85 20.00 -5.24
CA THR A 12 -17.63 21.14 -4.75
C THR A 12 -17.45 22.36 -5.65
N CYS A 13 -16.20 22.69 -5.99
CA CYS A 13 -15.86 23.80 -6.89
C CYS A 13 -16.23 23.54 -8.37
N CYS A 14 -16.44 22.30 -8.79
CA CYS A 14 -16.92 21.95 -10.13
C CYS A 14 -18.45 21.81 -10.24
N GLY A 15 -19.20 22.03 -9.15
CA GLY A 15 -20.66 21.95 -9.15
C GLY A 15 -21.24 20.55 -8.94
N PHE A 16 -20.42 19.52 -8.69
CA PHE A 16 -20.85 18.12 -8.55
C PHE A 16 -21.04 17.66 -7.10
N TRP A 17 -20.62 18.46 -6.09
CA TRP A 17 -20.76 18.12 -4.68
C TRP A 17 -21.24 19.30 -3.81
N ARG A 18 -22.56 19.42 -3.59
CA ARG A 18 -23.10 20.47 -2.68
C ARG A 18 -22.54 20.30 -1.26
N PRO A 19 -21.92 21.33 -0.66
CA PRO A 19 -21.39 21.29 0.69
C PRO A 19 -22.47 21.46 1.77
N ASP A 20 -22.19 21.00 2.98
CA ASP A 20 -23.12 21.00 4.13
C ASP A 20 -23.58 22.41 4.54
N SER A 21 -22.74 23.42 4.29
CA SER A 21 -23.02 24.85 4.52
C SER A 21 -24.16 25.41 3.65
N CYS A 22 -24.59 24.66 2.63
CA CYS A 22 -25.83 24.90 1.89
C CYS A 22 -27.02 24.21 2.56
N SER A 23 -27.30 24.56 3.82
CA SER A 23 -28.41 24.01 4.61
C SER A 23 -29.78 24.57 4.19
N THR A 24 -29.87 25.86 3.86
CA THR A 24 -31.11 26.55 3.50
C THR A 24 -31.62 26.19 2.09
N SER A 25 -32.94 26.18 1.91
CA SER A 25 -33.57 25.79 0.63
C SER A 25 -33.08 26.62 -0.56
N TYR A 26 -32.96 27.94 -0.39
CA TYR A 26 -32.42 28.85 -1.41
C TYR A 26 -30.98 28.47 -1.84
N ARG A 27 -30.07 28.22 -0.88
CA ARG A 27 -28.69 27.82 -1.20
C ARG A 27 -28.62 26.44 -1.86
N LYS A 28 -29.52 25.51 -1.48
CA LYS A 28 -29.67 24.22 -2.17
C LYS A 28 -30.09 24.41 -3.63
N SER A 29 -31.13 25.21 -3.88
CA SER A 29 -31.63 25.51 -5.23
C SER A 29 -30.57 26.19 -6.11
N LEU A 30 -29.84 27.17 -5.55
CA LEU A 30 -28.76 27.86 -6.26
C LEU A 30 -27.62 26.91 -6.64
N TYR A 31 -27.24 25.98 -5.74
CA TYR A 31 -26.24 24.97 -6.07
C TYR A 31 -26.75 23.97 -7.12
N TYR A 32 -28.01 23.53 -7.06
CA TYR A 32 -28.57 22.67 -8.11
C TYR A 32 -28.61 23.35 -9.48
N ALA A 33 -28.91 24.65 -9.54
CA ALA A 33 -28.79 25.43 -10.77
C ALA A 33 -27.32 25.49 -11.27
N TYR A 34 -26.36 25.64 -10.36
CA TYR A 34 -24.93 25.58 -10.70
C TYR A 34 -24.51 24.19 -11.23
N THR A 35 -24.96 23.10 -10.60
CA THR A 35 -24.77 21.72 -11.10
C THR A 35 -25.37 21.55 -12.50
N ALA A 36 -26.56 22.10 -12.76
CA ALA A 36 -27.18 22.03 -14.08
C ALA A 36 -26.35 22.78 -15.14
N VAL A 37 -25.80 23.95 -14.81
CA VAL A 37 -24.91 24.70 -15.69
C VAL A 37 -23.60 23.95 -15.95
N THR A 38 -22.88 23.47 -14.92
CA THR A 38 -21.61 22.75 -15.15
C THR A 38 -21.81 21.42 -15.86
N SER A 39 -22.93 20.73 -15.60
CA SER A 39 -23.35 19.55 -16.36
C SER A 39 -23.65 19.88 -17.83
N PHE A 40 -24.33 21.00 -18.12
CA PHE A 40 -24.59 21.45 -19.50
C PHE A 40 -23.30 21.71 -20.28
N PHE A 41 -22.30 22.37 -19.67
CA PHE A 41 -21.00 22.57 -20.33
C PHE A 41 -20.30 21.25 -20.69
N ILE A 42 -20.26 20.26 -19.78
CA ILE A 42 -19.63 18.96 -20.05
C ILE A 42 -20.40 18.17 -21.13
N HIS A 43 -21.71 17.95 -20.92
CA HIS A 43 -22.51 17.11 -21.82
C HIS A 43 -22.73 17.78 -23.19
N GLY A 44 -22.90 19.10 -23.24
CA GLY A 44 -23.04 19.86 -24.48
C GLY A 44 -21.75 19.85 -25.32
N PHE A 45 -20.59 19.99 -24.68
CA PHE A 45 -19.29 19.88 -25.37
C PHE A 45 -19.01 18.44 -25.85
N THR A 46 -19.33 17.44 -25.02
CA THR A 46 -19.22 16.02 -25.43
C THR A 46 -20.12 15.72 -26.63
N LEU A 47 -21.36 16.24 -26.63
CA LEU A 47 -22.31 16.03 -27.72
C LEU A 47 -21.83 16.61 -29.06
N THR A 48 -21.23 17.81 -29.07
CA THR A 48 -20.72 18.40 -30.33
C THR A 48 -19.55 17.64 -30.93
N GLN A 49 -18.72 16.97 -30.10
CA GLN A 49 -17.68 16.05 -30.58
C GLN A 49 -18.23 14.70 -31.05
N VAL A 50 -19.22 14.14 -30.34
CA VAL A 50 -19.88 12.89 -30.74
C VAL A 50 -20.65 13.06 -32.05
N ILE A 51 -21.26 14.22 -32.31
CA ILE A 51 -21.91 14.51 -33.60
C ILE A 51 -20.87 14.62 -34.74
N ASP A 52 -19.72 15.25 -34.52
CA ASP A 52 -18.67 15.34 -35.55
C ASP A 52 -18.14 13.96 -35.99
N LEU A 53 -18.13 12.99 -35.06
CA LEU A 53 -17.74 11.61 -35.34
C LEU A 53 -18.57 10.97 -36.47
N PHE A 54 -19.87 11.27 -36.55
CA PHE A 54 -20.76 10.77 -37.62
C PHE A 54 -20.58 11.49 -38.96
N LEU A 55 -19.81 12.59 -38.99
CA LEU A 55 -19.49 13.36 -40.20
C LEU A 55 -18.10 13.06 -40.76
N VAL A 56 -17.32 12.23 -40.05
CA VAL A 56 -16.00 11.75 -40.48
C VAL A 56 -16.13 10.85 -41.71
N LYS A 57 -15.28 11.11 -42.72
CA LYS A 57 -15.27 10.35 -43.99
C LYS A 57 -14.11 9.38 -44.12
N ASN A 58 -13.07 9.53 -43.30
CA ASN A 58 -11.79 8.82 -43.44
C ASN A 58 -11.38 8.19 -42.10
N ALA A 59 -10.88 6.95 -42.13
CA ALA A 59 -10.36 6.28 -40.92
C ALA A 59 -9.20 7.05 -40.25
N GLN A 60 -8.44 7.84 -41.03
CA GLN A 60 -7.40 8.72 -40.49
C GLN A 60 -7.99 9.83 -39.59
N GLU A 61 -9.00 10.54 -40.07
CA GLU A 61 -9.73 11.56 -39.32
C GLU A 61 -10.49 10.95 -38.13
N LEU A 62 -10.98 9.71 -38.26
CA LEU A 62 -11.67 9.01 -37.19
C LEU A 62 -10.78 8.88 -35.95
N GLY A 63 -9.52 8.46 -36.14
CA GLY A 63 -8.54 8.43 -35.06
C GLY A 63 -8.16 9.81 -34.52
N GLU A 64 -8.22 10.86 -35.34
CA GLU A 64 -7.89 12.25 -34.96
C GLU A 64 -9.02 12.88 -34.12
N ASN A 65 -10.27 12.51 -34.39
CA ASN A 65 -11.42 12.86 -33.54
C ASN A 65 -11.51 11.98 -32.29
N ALA A 66 -11.24 10.67 -32.40
CA ALA A 66 -11.43 9.72 -31.31
C ALA A 66 -10.58 10.05 -30.08
N TYR A 67 -9.30 10.46 -30.24
CA TYR A 67 -8.43 10.72 -29.09
C TYR A 67 -8.87 11.93 -28.24
N MET A 68 -9.58 12.89 -28.84
CA MET A 68 -10.15 14.06 -28.13
C MET A 68 -11.60 13.86 -27.66
N MET A 69 -12.38 13.02 -28.34
CA MET A 69 -13.78 12.74 -28.01
C MET A 69 -13.92 11.74 -26.84
N LEU A 70 -13.14 10.67 -26.85
CA LEU A 70 -13.18 9.60 -25.85
C LEU A 70 -12.97 10.09 -24.39
N PRO A 71 -12.09 11.04 -24.07
CA PRO A 71 -11.94 11.57 -22.71
C PRO A 71 -13.15 12.40 -22.26
N MET A 72 -13.82 13.10 -23.18
CA MET A 72 -15.01 13.89 -22.86
C MET A 72 -16.21 12.97 -22.60
N VAL A 73 -16.34 11.87 -23.34
CA VAL A 73 -17.30 10.80 -23.02
C VAL A 73 -17.03 10.21 -21.63
N MET A 74 -15.78 9.92 -21.27
CA MET A 74 -15.44 9.46 -19.91
C MET A 74 -15.80 10.48 -18.82
N SER A 75 -15.57 11.77 -19.06
CA SER A 75 -15.93 12.81 -18.09
C SER A 75 -17.45 12.97 -17.95
N ALA A 76 -18.20 12.92 -19.05
CA ALA A 76 -19.66 12.89 -19.02
C ALA A 76 -20.21 11.67 -18.25
N CYS A 77 -19.69 10.46 -18.50
CA CYS A 77 -20.06 9.25 -17.77
C CYS A 77 -19.79 9.37 -16.25
N LYS A 78 -18.66 9.98 -15.86
CA LYS A 78 -18.32 10.26 -14.45
C LYS A 78 -19.24 11.31 -13.82
N ALA A 79 -19.49 12.42 -14.51
CA ALA A 79 -20.42 13.47 -14.08
C ALA A 79 -21.85 12.94 -13.87
N TRP A 80 -22.34 12.11 -14.80
CA TRP A 80 -23.63 11.43 -14.73
C TRP A 80 -23.72 10.48 -13.53
N ASN A 81 -22.74 9.60 -13.34
CA ASN A 81 -22.70 8.69 -12.18
C ASN A 81 -22.62 9.46 -10.85
N LEU A 82 -21.75 10.49 -10.73
CA LEU A 82 -21.63 11.32 -9.53
C LEU A 82 -22.93 12.00 -9.12
N THR A 83 -23.76 12.40 -10.09
CA THR A 83 -25.06 13.06 -9.82
C THR A 83 -26.14 12.07 -9.40
N ILE A 84 -26.20 10.88 -10.02
CA ILE A 84 -27.15 9.82 -9.64
C ILE A 84 -26.79 9.20 -8.30
N ASN A 85 -25.55 8.71 -8.15
CA ASN A 85 -25.11 7.97 -6.97
C ASN A 85 -24.82 8.87 -5.76
N ARG A 86 -25.06 10.18 -5.86
CA ARG A 86 -24.64 11.18 -4.88
C ARG A 86 -25.07 10.86 -3.44
N ASN A 87 -26.30 10.37 -3.26
CA ASN A 87 -26.81 10.02 -1.93
C ASN A 87 -26.11 8.79 -1.34
N GLN A 88 -25.78 7.80 -2.18
CA GLN A 88 -25.02 6.61 -1.80
C GLN A 88 -23.57 6.96 -1.47
N ILE A 89 -22.94 7.84 -2.26
CA ILE A 89 -21.59 8.37 -1.99
C ILE A 89 -21.55 9.15 -0.67
N SER A 90 -22.59 9.95 -0.35
CA SER A 90 -22.71 10.59 0.96
C SER A 90 -22.77 9.55 2.06
N ALA A 91 -23.71 8.60 1.97
CA ALA A 91 -23.87 7.55 2.96
C ALA A 91 -22.57 6.76 3.19
N LEU A 92 -21.79 6.46 2.15
CA LEU A 92 -20.47 5.82 2.28
C LEU A 92 -19.45 6.68 3.06
N ILE A 93 -19.44 7.99 2.86
CA ILE A 93 -18.57 8.93 3.62
C ILE A 93 -19.06 9.05 5.06
N ASP A 94 -20.36 9.23 5.25
CA ASP A 94 -21.00 9.34 6.57
C ASP A 94 -20.78 8.07 7.39
N THR A 95 -20.81 6.89 6.76
CA THR A 95 -20.53 5.60 7.40
C THR A 95 -19.09 5.49 7.92
N LEU A 96 -18.09 5.99 7.18
CA LEU A 96 -16.69 6.03 7.65
C LEU A 96 -16.50 6.91 8.90
N MET A 97 -17.40 7.86 9.15
CA MET A 97 -17.40 8.70 10.37
C MET A 97 -18.06 8.01 11.57
N THR A 98 -18.69 6.85 11.40
CA THR A 98 -19.44 6.13 12.45
C THR A 98 -18.69 4.90 12.98
N PRO A 99 -19.01 4.37 14.18
CA PRO A 99 -18.52 3.07 14.63
C PRO A 99 -18.97 1.96 13.66
N PRO A 100 -18.12 0.97 13.32
CA PRO A 100 -16.82 0.67 13.92
C PRO A 100 -15.62 1.43 13.34
N CYS A 101 -15.81 2.32 12.36
CA CYS A 101 -14.70 2.95 11.62
C CYS A 101 -13.96 4.06 12.37
N ASN A 102 -14.67 4.79 13.23
CA ASN A 102 -14.08 5.86 14.02
C ASN A 102 -12.97 5.32 14.96
N PRO A 103 -11.76 5.92 14.99
CA PRO A 103 -10.65 5.44 15.81
C PRO A 103 -10.93 5.61 17.31
N ASN A 104 -10.63 4.56 18.10
CA ASN A 104 -10.83 4.51 19.55
C ASN A 104 -9.66 5.14 20.33
N ASP A 105 -8.46 5.15 19.76
CA ASP A 105 -7.23 5.56 20.43
C ASP A 105 -6.21 6.17 19.44
N GLU A 106 -5.10 6.65 19.99
CA GLU A 106 -4.08 7.40 19.25
C GLU A 106 -3.37 6.57 18.16
N GLY A 107 -3.22 5.26 18.34
CA GLY A 107 -2.61 4.39 17.32
C GLY A 107 -3.58 4.08 16.18
N GLU A 108 -4.86 3.82 16.48
CA GLU A 108 -5.89 3.73 15.43
C GLU A 108 -6.00 5.04 14.63
N LYS A 109 -5.86 6.19 15.33
CA LYS A 109 -5.88 7.51 14.72
C LYS A 109 -4.63 7.80 13.88
N GLU A 110 -3.44 7.40 14.32
CA GLU A 110 -2.21 7.55 13.52
C GLU A 110 -2.32 6.77 12.19
N ILE A 111 -2.84 5.54 12.23
CA ILE A 111 -3.15 4.76 11.03
C ILE A 111 -4.15 5.50 10.14
N GLN A 112 -5.22 6.08 10.70
CA GLN A 112 -6.22 6.82 9.93
C GLN A 112 -5.63 8.09 9.27
N ASP A 113 -4.91 8.93 10.03
CA ASP A 113 -4.30 10.16 9.54
C ASP A 113 -3.19 9.87 8.49
N LYS A 114 -2.45 8.76 8.62
CA LYS A 114 -1.46 8.25 7.64
C LYS A 114 -2.09 7.94 6.27
N TYR A 115 -3.26 7.29 6.24
CA TYR A 115 -3.97 6.99 4.99
C TYR A 115 -4.67 8.23 4.41
N ASP A 116 -5.20 9.12 5.24
CA ASP A 116 -5.77 10.42 4.81
C ASP A 116 -4.71 11.31 4.16
N GLN A 117 -3.52 11.45 4.78
CA GLN A 117 -2.38 12.17 4.20
C GLN A 117 -1.91 11.54 2.88
N THR A 118 -1.86 10.20 2.81
CA THR A 118 -1.53 9.47 1.59
C THR A 118 -2.53 9.77 0.47
N SER A 119 -3.84 9.68 0.75
CA SER A 119 -4.91 10.02 -0.20
C SER A 119 -4.81 11.47 -0.69
N HIS A 120 -4.63 12.43 0.23
CA HIS A 120 -4.51 13.85 -0.09
C HIS A 120 -3.27 14.15 -0.96
N SER A 121 -2.11 13.57 -0.60
CA SER A 121 -0.85 13.73 -1.33
C SER A 121 -0.95 13.15 -2.76
N ASN A 122 -1.54 11.96 -2.89
CA ASN A 122 -1.78 11.31 -4.18
C ASN A 122 -2.73 12.11 -5.08
N ALA A 123 -3.88 12.52 -4.55
CA ALA A 123 -4.84 13.33 -5.30
C ALA A 123 -4.23 14.66 -5.77
N LYS A 124 -3.41 15.30 -4.94
CA LYS A 124 -2.69 16.53 -5.32
C LYS A 124 -1.65 16.29 -6.43
N ARG A 125 -0.85 15.21 -6.34
CA ARG A 125 0.12 14.81 -7.38
C ARG A 125 -0.56 14.50 -8.70
N TYR A 126 -1.68 13.76 -8.66
CA TYR A 126 -2.45 13.36 -9.83
C TYR A 126 -3.12 14.56 -10.52
N LEU A 127 -3.67 15.50 -9.73
CA LEU A 127 -4.21 16.77 -10.23
C LEU A 127 -3.13 17.61 -10.94
N TYR A 128 -1.90 17.70 -10.39
CA TYR A 128 -0.81 18.40 -11.07
C TYR A 128 -0.41 17.73 -12.39
N LEU A 129 -0.31 16.40 -12.44
CA LEU A 129 0.02 15.65 -13.66
C LEU A 129 -0.97 15.93 -14.80
N ILE A 130 -2.27 15.87 -14.50
CA ILE A 130 -3.32 16.23 -15.47
C ILE A 130 -3.27 17.72 -15.81
N GLY A 131 -3.12 18.60 -14.82
CA GLY A 131 -3.05 20.05 -15.00
C GLY A 131 -1.92 20.51 -15.93
N ILE A 132 -0.75 19.87 -15.84
CA ILE A 132 0.39 20.13 -16.73
C ILE A 132 0.04 19.75 -18.18
N SER A 133 -0.58 18.56 -18.39
CA SER A 133 -0.99 18.11 -19.72
C SER A 133 -2.06 19.02 -20.33
N VAL A 134 -3.11 19.38 -19.57
CA VAL A 134 -4.17 20.30 -20.03
C VAL A 134 -3.60 21.68 -20.35
N SER A 135 -2.68 22.20 -19.51
CA SER A 135 -2.02 23.50 -19.76
C SER A 135 -1.17 23.47 -21.03
N CYS A 136 -0.44 22.37 -21.28
CA CYS A 136 0.34 22.18 -22.50
C CYS A 136 -0.56 22.18 -23.75
N ASN A 137 -1.66 21.43 -23.72
CA ASN A 137 -2.66 21.42 -24.80
C ASN A 137 -3.26 22.81 -25.05
N MET A 138 -3.59 23.55 -23.99
CA MET A 138 -4.16 24.91 -24.10
C MET A 138 -3.16 25.91 -24.68
N VAL A 139 -1.88 25.86 -24.28
CA VAL A 139 -0.83 26.74 -24.86
C VAL A 139 -0.55 26.40 -26.33
N ALA A 140 -0.53 25.11 -26.70
CA ALA A 140 -0.42 24.69 -28.09
C ALA A 140 -1.59 25.22 -28.93
N SER A 141 -2.82 25.13 -28.45
CA SER A 141 -4.00 25.63 -29.18
C SER A 141 -4.03 27.16 -29.30
N LEU A 142 -3.70 27.88 -28.22
CA LEU A 142 -3.65 29.35 -28.23
C LEU A 142 -2.59 29.91 -29.19
N THR A 143 -1.53 29.15 -29.49
CA THR A 143 -0.44 29.56 -30.39
C THR A 143 -0.64 29.11 -31.83
N LYS A 144 -1.20 27.91 -32.06
CA LYS A 144 -1.42 27.32 -33.39
C LYS A 144 -2.80 27.64 -33.96
N ASP A 145 -3.86 27.31 -33.23
CA ASP A 145 -5.21 27.22 -33.78
C ASP A 145 -5.86 28.61 -33.86
N VAL A 146 -5.69 29.43 -32.81
CA VAL A 146 -6.15 30.83 -32.79
C VAL A 146 -5.49 31.68 -33.90
N ALA A 147 -4.21 31.43 -34.20
CA ALA A 147 -3.49 32.10 -35.29
C ALA A 147 -4.08 31.77 -36.67
N LYS A 148 -4.75 30.63 -36.81
CA LYS A 148 -5.39 30.17 -38.05
C LYS A 148 -6.93 30.33 -38.07
N ARG A 149 -7.55 30.67 -36.94
CA ARG A 149 -9.01 30.54 -36.67
C ARG A 149 -9.54 29.10 -36.73
N GLU A 150 -8.70 28.12 -36.39
CA GLU A 150 -9.10 26.72 -36.16
C GLU A 150 -9.65 26.59 -34.71
N LEU A 151 -10.63 25.71 -34.48
CA LEU A 151 -11.16 25.46 -33.12
C LEU A 151 -10.19 24.59 -32.31
N ALA A 152 -10.09 24.83 -30.99
CA ALA A 152 -9.19 24.11 -30.09
C ALA A 152 -9.41 22.59 -30.07
N TYR A 153 -10.66 22.18 -30.29
CA TYR A 153 -11.03 20.80 -30.54
C TYR A 153 -11.98 20.76 -31.74
N ARG A 154 -11.78 19.81 -32.65
CA ARG A 154 -12.73 19.58 -33.74
C ARG A 154 -14.06 19.09 -33.16
N ALA A 155 -15.14 19.75 -33.56
CA ALA A 155 -16.50 19.53 -33.08
C ALA A 155 -17.51 20.16 -34.03
N TRP A 156 -18.69 19.57 -34.16
CA TRP A 156 -19.77 20.09 -35.00
C TRP A 156 -20.58 21.15 -34.24
N ILE A 157 -20.78 22.31 -34.86
CA ILE A 157 -21.51 23.45 -34.29
C ILE A 157 -22.76 23.73 -35.16
N PRO A 158 -23.97 23.88 -34.59
CA PRO A 158 -25.22 24.03 -35.34
C PRO A 158 -25.42 25.42 -35.99
N PHE A 159 -24.42 26.29 -35.96
CA PHE A 159 -24.46 27.65 -36.52
C PHE A 159 -23.10 28.05 -37.08
N ASP A 160 -23.09 28.95 -38.07
CA ASP A 160 -21.87 29.51 -38.64
C ASP A 160 -21.17 30.43 -37.62
N TYR A 161 -19.90 30.12 -37.31
CA TYR A 161 -19.05 30.85 -36.39
C TYR A 161 -17.97 31.70 -37.10
N SER A 162 -18.09 31.91 -38.42
CA SER A 162 -17.18 32.75 -39.22
C SER A 162 -17.02 34.19 -38.69
N SER A 163 -18.05 34.70 -38.00
CA SER A 163 -17.96 35.97 -37.26
C SER A 163 -16.99 35.86 -36.08
N THR A 164 -16.00 36.76 -36.03
CA THR A 164 -14.94 36.80 -35.01
C THR A 164 -15.47 36.68 -33.57
N GLY A 165 -16.62 37.30 -33.26
CA GLY A 165 -17.24 37.20 -31.93
C GLY A 165 -17.79 35.81 -31.61
N LEU A 166 -18.46 35.16 -32.57
CA LEU A 166 -19.00 33.82 -32.42
C LEU A 166 -17.88 32.77 -32.32
N TYR A 167 -16.83 32.91 -33.13
CA TYR A 167 -15.61 32.10 -33.03
C TYR A 167 -15.05 32.10 -31.61
N PHE A 168 -14.82 33.28 -31.00
CA PHE A 168 -14.27 33.35 -29.64
C PHE A 168 -15.24 32.79 -28.59
N ILE A 169 -16.55 32.97 -28.73
CA ILE A 169 -17.54 32.37 -27.82
C ILE A 169 -17.45 30.83 -27.85
N VAL A 170 -17.39 30.23 -29.05
CA VAL A 170 -17.24 28.77 -29.20
C VAL A 170 -15.88 28.31 -28.66
N TYR A 171 -14.79 29.01 -28.98
CA TYR A 171 -13.44 28.69 -28.51
C TYR A 171 -13.36 28.71 -26.97
N PHE A 172 -13.85 29.76 -26.31
CA PHE A 172 -13.86 29.82 -24.85
C PHE A 172 -14.79 28.76 -24.22
N HIS A 173 -15.94 28.45 -24.84
CA HIS A 173 -16.79 27.35 -24.40
C HIS A 173 -16.04 26.00 -24.42
N GLN A 174 -15.28 25.71 -25.49
CA GLN A 174 -14.46 24.49 -25.58
C GLN A 174 -13.35 24.44 -24.52
N ILE A 175 -12.60 25.53 -24.32
CA ILE A 175 -11.52 25.59 -23.32
C ILE A 175 -12.07 25.43 -21.89
N ILE A 176 -13.18 26.08 -21.57
CA ILE A 176 -13.86 25.93 -20.26
C ILE A 176 -14.39 24.50 -20.09
N GLY A 177 -15.08 23.97 -21.11
CA GLY A 177 -15.64 22.61 -21.10
C GLY A 177 -14.58 21.53 -20.91
N GLY A 178 -13.48 21.58 -21.69
CA GLY A 178 -12.37 20.65 -21.57
C GLY A 178 -11.62 20.74 -20.24
N THR A 179 -11.36 21.95 -19.74
CA THR A 179 -10.69 22.15 -18.44
C THR A 179 -11.55 21.63 -17.29
N LEU A 180 -12.84 21.97 -17.27
CA LEU A 180 -13.81 21.46 -16.30
C LEU A 180 -13.90 19.93 -16.34
N SER A 181 -13.98 19.35 -17.55
CA SER A 181 -14.04 17.90 -17.76
C SER A 181 -12.81 17.17 -17.22
N ALA A 182 -11.61 17.72 -17.43
CA ALA A 182 -10.36 17.14 -16.92
C ALA A 182 -10.25 17.22 -15.39
N VAL A 183 -10.70 18.32 -14.78
CA VAL A 183 -10.71 18.48 -13.31
C VAL A 183 -11.72 17.50 -12.67
N VAL A 184 -12.95 17.41 -13.21
CA VAL A 184 -13.97 16.46 -12.73
C VAL A 184 -13.50 15.01 -12.85
N GLN A 185 -12.86 14.65 -13.97
CA GLN A 185 -12.20 13.35 -14.15
C GLN A 185 -11.18 13.08 -13.04
N SER A 186 -10.22 13.99 -12.85
CA SER A 186 -9.14 13.83 -11.84
C SER A 186 -9.67 13.68 -10.40
N ALA A 187 -10.74 14.41 -10.06
CA ALA A 187 -11.34 14.40 -8.74
C ALA A 187 -12.19 13.16 -8.49
N THR A 188 -12.88 12.63 -9.51
CA THR A 188 -13.63 11.36 -9.42
C THR A 188 -12.69 10.18 -9.18
N ASP A 189 -11.59 10.11 -9.93
CA ASP A 189 -10.60 9.03 -9.79
C ASP A 189 -9.89 9.11 -8.42
N SER A 190 -9.59 10.34 -7.97
CA SER A 190 -9.06 10.60 -6.62
C SER A 190 -10.04 10.23 -5.50
N LEU A 191 -11.35 10.34 -5.73
CA LEU A 191 -12.38 9.92 -4.78
C LEU A 191 -12.45 8.38 -4.67
N ILE A 192 -12.45 7.67 -5.81
CA ILE A 192 -12.50 6.20 -5.86
C ILE A 192 -11.25 5.59 -5.21
N ILE A 193 -10.07 6.10 -5.56
CA ILE A 193 -8.81 5.65 -4.93
C ILE A 193 -8.73 6.09 -3.47
N GLY A 194 -9.34 7.22 -3.12
CA GLY A 194 -9.60 7.61 -1.74
C GLY A 194 -10.36 6.53 -0.97
N PHE A 195 -11.52 6.09 -1.45
CA PHE A 195 -12.28 4.99 -0.82
C PHE A 195 -11.48 3.69 -0.72
N ILE A 196 -10.72 3.30 -1.74
CA ILE A 196 -9.86 2.10 -1.71
C ILE A 196 -8.77 2.22 -0.63
N LEU A 197 -8.18 3.41 -0.46
CA LEU A 197 -7.25 3.71 0.63
C LEU A 197 -7.91 3.67 2.01
N GLN A 198 -9.19 4.06 2.12
CA GLN A 198 -9.94 3.93 3.37
C GLN A 198 -10.21 2.47 3.75
N ILE A 199 -10.56 1.60 2.79
CA ILE A 199 -10.65 0.16 3.05
C ILE A 199 -9.28 -0.37 3.54
N CYS A 200 -8.17 0.04 2.92
CA CYS A 200 -6.82 -0.33 3.39
C CYS A 200 -6.51 0.17 4.83
N SER A 201 -6.93 1.40 5.17
CA SER A 201 -6.76 1.97 6.51
C SER A 201 -7.55 1.17 7.55
N GLN A 202 -8.81 0.87 7.24
CA GLN A 202 -9.71 0.12 8.13
C GLN A 202 -9.25 -1.33 8.34
N ILE A 203 -8.63 -1.96 7.33
CA ILE A 203 -7.91 -3.23 7.48
C ILE A 203 -6.72 -3.09 8.45
N GLU A 204 -5.90 -2.05 8.33
CA GLU A 204 -4.74 -1.83 9.20
C GLU A 204 -5.15 -1.49 10.66
N ILE A 205 -6.30 -0.82 10.83
CA ILE A 205 -6.95 -0.62 12.15
C ILE A 205 -7.47 -1.96 12.71
N LEU A 206 -8.03 -2.84 11.89
CA LEU A 206 -8.47 -4.18 12.32
C LEU A 206 -7.27 -5.06 12.74
N GLU A 207 -6.18 -5.06 11.96
CA GLU A 207 -4.91 -5.73 12.30
C GLU A 207 -4.43 -5.28 13.70
N TYR A 208 -4.38 -3.96 13.93
CA TYR A 208 -4.00 -3.36 15.22
C TYR A 208 -4.95 -3.71 16.38
N ARG A 209 -6.27 -3.72 16.14
CA ARG A 209 -7.27 -4.16 17.14
C ARG A 209 -7.12 -5.63 17.50
N ILE A 210 -6.77 -6.48 16.53
CA ILE A 210 -6.54 -7.92 16.73
C ILE A 210 -5.26 -8.15 17.55
N GLU A 211 -4.15 -7.43 17.27
CA GLU A 211 -2.93 -7.48 18.09
C GLU A 211 -3.16 -7.04 19.55
N LYS A 212 -4.08 -6.10 19.81
CA LYS A 212 -4.41 -5.69 21.17
C LYS A 212 -5.07 -6.79 22.00
N ILE A 213 -5.71 -7.78 21.37
CA ILE A 213 -6.33 -8.91 22.06
C ILE A 213 -5.25 -9.87 22.60
N THR A 214 -4.24 -10.23 21.79
CA THR A 214 -3.10 -11.05 22.26
C THR A 214 -2.25 -10.36 23.31
N LYS A 215 -2.14 -9.03 23.27
CA LYS A 215 -1.42 -8.23 24.28
C LYS A 215 -2.20 -8.05 25.60
N GLY A 216 -3.20 -8.91 25.86
CA GLY A 216 -3.92 -8.99 27.13
C GLY A 216 -4.91 -7.86 27.41
N SER A 217 -5.20 -6.98 26.43
CA SER A 217 -6.19 -5.92 26.63
C SER A 217 -7.62 -6.48 26.56
N LYS A 218 -8.54 -5.85 27.29
CA LYS A 218 -9.98 -6.23 27.30
C LYS A 218 -10.73 -5.74 26.05
N PHE A 219 -10.11 -5.71 24.88
CA PHE A 219 -10.78 -5.31 23.64
C PHE A 219 -11.78 -6.40 23.20
N PRO A 220 -13.06 -6.06 22.98
CA PRO A 220 -14.07 -7.07 22.68
C PRO A 220 -13.92 -7.62 21.25
N LEU A 221 -13.60 -8.91 21.13
CA LEU A 221 -13.44 -9.60 19.84
C LEU A 221 -14.70 -9.51 18.95
N SER A 222 -15.90 -9.41 19.54
CA SER A 222 -17.14 -9.15 18.81
C SER A 222 -17.07 -7.88 17.95
N THR A 223 -16.36 -6.85 18.41
CA THR A 223 -16.14 -5.62 17.63
C THR A 223 -15.19 -5.87 16.46
N CYS A 224 -14.15 -6.70 16.62
CA CYS A 224 -13.28 -7.10 15.50
C CYS A 224 -14.03 -7.93 14.45
N ILE A 225 -14.92 -8.85 14.87
CA ILE A 225 -15.77 -9.63 13.96
C ILE A 225 -16.68 -8.68 13.16
N SER A 226 -17.40 -7.78 13.85
CA SER A 226 -18.30 -6.82 13.21
C SER A 226 -17.56 -5.82 12.31
N HIS A 227 -16.35 -5.40 12.69
CA HIS A 227 -15.51 -4.51 11.89
C HIS A 227 -14.95 -5.21 10.64
N HIS A 228 -14.57 -6.47 10.76
CA HIS A 228 -14.17 -7.29 9.62
C HIS A 228 -15.32 -7.50 8.63
N ASP A 229 -16.51 -7.90 9.09
CA ASP A 229 -17.68 -8.06 8.22
C ASP A 229 -18.06 -6.73 7.54
N PHE A 230 -18.07 -5.64 8.32
CA PHE A 230 -18.24 -4.29 7.81
C PHE A 230 -17.28 -3.95 6.67
N ILE A 231 -15.96 -4.23 6.82
CA ILE A 231 -14.95 -3.93 5.80
C ILE A 231 -15.29 -4.61 4.46
N TYR A 232 -15.77 -5.86 4.50
CA TYR A 232 -16.19 -6.57 3.29
C TYR A 232 -17.47 -5.95 2.69
N CYS A 233 -18.54 -5.78 3.47
CA CYS A 233 -19.79 -5.17 2.98
C CYS A 233 -19.59 -3.75 2.42
N PHE A 234 -18.74 -2.95 3.07
CA PHE A 234 -18.38 -1.61 2.64
C PHE A 234 -17.59 -1.65 1.31
N SER A 235 -16.62 -2.56 1.18
CA SER A 235 -15.87 -2.74 -0.07
C SER A 235 -16.76 -3.16 -1.25
N THR A 236 -17.73 -4.07 -1.02
CA THR A 236 -18.72 -4.47 -2.04
C THR A 236 -19.58 -3.29 -2.45
N THR A 237 -20.10 -2.51 -1.48
CA THR A 237 -20.95 -1.34 -1.76
C THR A 237 -20.21 -0.26 -2.57
N ILE A 238 -18.93 -0.01 -2.29
CA ILE A 238 -18.09 0.91 -3.09
C ILE A 238 -17.88 0.33 -4.50
N ASN A 239 -17.57 -0.97 -4.63
CA ASN A 239 -17.39 -1.58 -5.95
C ASN A 239 -18.69 -1.49 -6.78
N ASP A 240 -19.86 -1.81 -6.22
CA ASP A 240 -21.15 -1.65 -6.89
C ASP A 240 -21.42 -0.20 -7.34
N THR A 241 -21.14 0.78 -6.47
CA THR A 241 -21.33 2.22 -6.76
C THR A 241 -20.51 2.68 -7.97
N PHE A 242 -19.26 2.21 -8.07
CA PHE A 242 -18.28 2.69 -9.07
C PHE A 242 -17.99 1.71 -10.22
N ARG A 243 -18.56 0.50 -10.21
CA ARG A 243 -18.33 -0.58 -11.20
C ARG A 243 -18.42 -0.11 -12.65
N VAL A 244 -19.41 0.71 -12.97
CA VAL A 244 -19.63 1.23 -14.33
C VAL A 244 -18.54 2.24 -14.72
N ILE A 245 -18.14 3.15 -13.82
CA ILE A 245 -17.02 4.07 -14.08
C ILE A 245 -15.73 3.28 -14.33
N ILE A 246 -15.44 2.27 -13.50
CA ILE A 246 -14.24 1.44 -13.61
C ILE A 246 -14.23 0.70 -14.96
N PHE A 247 -15.34 0.07 -15.35
CA PHE A 247 -15.46 -0.61 -16.64
C PHE A 247 -15.23 0.34 -17.83
N CYS A 248 -15.95 1.47 -17.86
CA CYS A 248 -15.80 2.47 -18.92
C CYS A 248 -14.37 3.03 -18.96
N GLN A 249 -13.75 3.26 -17.79
CA GLN A 249 -12.38 3.77 -17.69
C GLN A 249 -11.36 2.83 -18.32
N PHE A 250 -11.43 1.53 -18.06
CA PHE A 250 -10.52 0.56 -18.67
C PHE A 250 -10.77 0.43 -20.18
N GLY A 251 -12.03 0.28 -20.60
CA GLY A 251 -12.39 0.15 -22.02
C GLY A 251 -11.98 1.36 -22.85
N ILE A 252 -12.28 2.57 -22.38
CA ILE A 252 -11.95 3.80 -23.10
C ILE A 252 -10.45 4.13 -23.01
N SER A 253 -9.75 3.85 -21.90
CA SER A 253 -8.29 3.97 -21.89
C SER A 253 -7.59 3.01 -22.83
N THR A 254 -8.12 1.78 -23.04
CA THR A 254 -7.61 0.85 -24.05
C THR A 254 -7.70 1.49 -25.44
N LEU A 255 -8.89 1.96 -25.83
CA LEU A 255 -9.11 2.63 -27.12
C LEU A 255 -8.23 3.89 -27.29
N LEU A 256 -8.10 4.69 -26.23
CA LEU A 256 -7.25 5.89 -26.24
C LEU A 256 -5.77 5.58 -26.47
N ILE A 257 -5.25 4.48 -25.91
CA ILE A 257 -3.87 4.04 -26.16
C ILE A 257 -3.74 3.52 -27.60
N CYS A 258 -4.67 2.71 -28.09
CA CYS A 258 -4.68 2.24 -29.48
C CYS A 258 -4.63 3.40 -30.49
N PHE A 259 -5.57 4.35 -30.37
CA PHE A 259 -5.62 5.50 -31.27
C PHE A 259 -4.43 6.44 -31.07
N GLY A 260 -4.00 6.69 -29.83
CA GLY A 260 -2.86 7.56 -29.55
C GLY A 260 -1.54 7.02 -30.10
N LEU A 261 -1.29 5.70 -30.02
CA LEU A 261 -0.14 5.06 -30.67
C LEU A 261 -0.22 5.18 -32.20
N PHE A 262 -1.41 5.00 -32.79
CA PHE A 262 -1.63 5.18 -34.24
C PHE A 262 -1.44 6.64 -34.71
N GLN A 263 -1.66 7.63 -33.84
CA GLN A 263 -1.31 9.03 -34.13
C GLN A 263 0.22 9.26 -34.05
N LEU A 264 0.89 8.60 -33.09
CA LEU A 264 2.29 8.84 -32.77
C LEU A 264 3.24 8.56 -33.94
N THR A 265 2.88 7.61 -34.82
CA THR A 265 3.69 7.22 -35.98
C THR A 265 3.45 8.06 -37.24
N LYS A 266 2.50 9.01 -37.25
CA LYS A 266 2.25 9.88 -38.41
C LYS A 266 3.28 11.01 -38.57
N GLU A 267 3.63 11.67 -37.47
CA GLU A 267 4.55 12.83 -37.46
C GLU A 267 5.59 12.67 -36.34
N PRO A 268 6.68 11.92 -36.55
CA PRO A 268 7.76 11.85 -35.57
C PRO A 268 8.39 13.23 -35.35
N MET A 269 8.78 13.53 -34.10
CA MET A 269 9.55 14.72 -33.69
C MET A 269 8.86 16.09 -33.87
N SER A 270 7.55 16.16 -34.12
CA SER A 270 6.80 17.44 -34.13
C SER A 270 6.40 17.91 -32.71
N PRO A 271 6.01 19.18 -32.50
CA PRO A 271 5.44 19.61 -31.21
C PRO A 271 4.17 18.83 -30.82
N TYR A 272 3.41 18.38 -31.83
CA TYR A 272 2.24 17.53 -31.65
C TYR A 272 2.61 16.13 -31.13
N PHE A 273 3.72 15.54 -31.60
CA PHE A 273 4.28 14.30 -31.05
C PHE A 273 4.57 14.41 -29.54
N VAL A 274 5.12 15.54 -29.07
CA VAL A 274 5.41 15.78 -27.64
C VAL A 274 4.12 15.91 -26.83
N GLN A 275 3.16 16.70 -27.33
CA GLN A 275 1.82 16.88 -26.72
C GLN A 275 1.07 15.54 -26.59
N LEU A 276 1.10 14.72 -27.63
CA LEU A 276 0.48 13.40 -27.70
C LEU A 276 1.19 12.38 -26.79
N SER A 277 2.53 12.39 -26.75
CA SER A 277 3.32 11.55 -25.85
C SER A 277 2.99 11.84 -24.38
N LEU A 278 2.91 13.14 -24.02
CA LEU A 278 2.51 13.56 -22.67
C LEU A 278 1.08 13.10 -22.33
N PHE A 279 0.15 13.18 -23.27
CA PHE A 279 -1.23 12.69 -23.10
C PHE A 279 -1.30 11.17 -22.90
N LEU A 280 -0.57 10.38 -23.70
CA LEU A 280 -0.46 8.93 -23.52
C LEU A 280 0.12 8.56 -22.14
N CYS A 281 1.17 9.25 -21.69
CA CYS A 281 1.73 9.06 -20.36
C CYS A 281 0.71 9.34 -19.23
N VAL A 282 -0.17 10.34 -19.40
CA VAL A 282 -1.25 10.62 -18.43
C VAL A 282 -2.31 9.51 -18.41
N ILE A 283 -2.68 8.95 -19.57
CA ILE A 283 -3.63 7.82 -19.65
C ILE A 283 -3.06 6.55 -19.01
N LEU A 284 -1.79 6.23 -19.29
CA LEU A 284 -1.10 5.09 -18.68
C LEU A 284 -0.99 5.28 -17.15
N ALA A 285 -0.64 6.48 -16.69
CA ALA A 285 -0.62 6.82 -15.27
C ALA A 285 -2.01 6.74 -14.62
N GLN A 286 -3.08 7.08 -15.33
CA GLN A 286 -4.47 6.95 -14.85
C GLN A 286 -4.85 5.48 -14.58
N ILE A 287 -4.63 4.57 -15.53
CA ILE A 287 -4.94 3.14 -15.30
C ILE A 287 -3.99 2.53 -14.26
N PHE A 288 -2.70 2.87 -14.30
CA PHE A 288 -1.76 2.42 -13.26
C PHE A 288 -2.19 2.87 -11.85
N TYR A 289 -2.70 4.10 -11.70
CA TYR A 289 -3.22 4.61 -10.42
C TYR A 289 -4.35 3.73 -9.88
N TYR A 290 -5.33 3.35 -10.72
CA TYR A 290 -6.36 2.38 -10.37
C TYR A 290 -5.78 1.02 -9.96
N CYS A 291 -5.01 0.41 -10.86
CA CYS A 291 -4.47 -0.95 -10.69
C CYS A 291 -3.52 -1.09 -9.49
N TYR A 292 -2.72 -0.08 -9.18
CA TYR A 292 -1.79 -0.09 -8.05
C TYR A 292 -2.54 -0.14 -6.71
N TYR A 293 -3.54 0.71 -6.51
CA TYR A 293 -4.28 0.75 -5.23
C TYR A 293 -5.28 -0.40 -5.10
N GLY A 294 -5.90 -0.86 -6.19
CA GLY A 294 -6.69 -2.09 -6.19
C GLY A 294 -5.83 -3.32 -5.85
N ASN A 295 -4.62 -3.44 -6.42
CA ASN A 295 -3.68 -4.51 -6.05
C ASN A 295 -3.18 -4.39 -4.60
N LYS A 296 -2.96 -3.16 -4.09
CA LYS A 296 -2.62 -2.95 -2.67
C LYS A 296 -3.73 -3.48 -1.74
N LEU A 297 -5.00 -3.29 -2.10
CA LEU A 297 -6.14 -3.83 -1.34
C LEU A 297 -6.26 -5.36 -1.46
N LYS A 298 -6.10 -5.92 -2.67
CA LYS A 298 -6.02 -7.38 -2.95
C LYS A 298 -4.95 -8.04 -2.08
N PHE A 299 -3.79 -7.40 -1.94
CA PHE A 299 -2.69 -7.87 -1.09
C PHE A 299 -3.02 -7.76 0.40
N LYS A 300 -3.39 -6.57 0.90
CA LYS A 300 -3.60 -6.34 2.35
C LYS A 300 -4.74 -7.18 2.93
N SER A 301 -5.84 -7.33 2.21
CA SER A 301 -6.97 -8.16 2.66
C SER A 301 -6.61 -9.64 2.80
N SER A 302 -5.67 -10.15 1.97
CA SER A 302 -5.11 -11.50 2.09
C SER A 302 -4.20 -11.65 3.33
N GLN A 303 -3.40 -10.61 3.65
CA GLN A 303 -2.45 -10.66 4.78
C GLN A 303 -3.13 -10.82 6.15
N ILE A 304 -4.40 -10.45 6.31
CA ILE A 304 -5.18 -10.64 7.54
C ILE A 304 -5.11 -12.11 8.00
N ALA A 305 -5.17 -13.08 7.08
CA ALA A 305 -5.08 -14.50 7.40
C ALA A 305 -3.70 -14.87 8.01
N THR A 306 -2.61 -14.37 7.42
CA THR A 306 -1.24 -14.60 7.89
C THR A 306 -0.97 -13.92 9.24
N ILE A 307 -1.49 -12.70 9.43
CA ILE A 307 -1.37 -11.95 10.69
C ILE A 307 -2.09 -12.69 11.81
N ILE A 308 -3.32 -13.16 11.57
CA ILE A 308 -4.08 -13.98 12.54
C ILE A 308 -3.37 -15.31 12.83
N PHE A 309 -2.79 -15.96 11.81
CA PHE A 309 -2.03 -17.18 12.01
C PHE A 309 -0.80 -16.97 12.91
N GLY A 310 -0.09 -15.85 12.77
CA GLY A 310 1.10 -15.50 13.57
C GLY A 310 0.84 -14.99 14.99
N MET A 311 -0.41 -14.99 15.47
CA MET A 311 -0.76 -14.60 16.84
C MET A 311 -0.29 -15.61 17.90
N ASP A 312 -0.15 -15.18 19.15
CA ASP A 312 -0.17 -16.14 20.27
C ASP A 312 -1.57 -16.73 20.42
N TRP A 313 -1.77 -17.94 19.93
CA TRP A 313 -3.02 -18.68 20.11
C TRP A 313 -3.14 -19.27 21.51
N LEU A 314 -2.06 -19.48 22.28
CA LEU A 314 -2.13 -20.27 23.51
C LEU A 314 -2.94 -19.54 24.60
N SER A 315 -2.70 -18.24 24.79
CA SER A 315 -3.41 -17.40 25.77
C SER A 315 -4.91 -17.17 25.51
N LEU A 316 -5.41 -17.47 24.30
CA LEU A 316 -6.79 -17.18 23.91
C LEU A 316 -7.80 -18.25 24.37
N ASP A 317 -9.04 -17.83 24.65
CA ASP A 317 -10.13 -18.77 24.98
C ASP A 317 -10.62 -19.56 23.75
N ARG A 318 -11.44 -20.60 23.99
CA ARG A 318 -11.96 -21.45 22.90
C ARG A 318 -12.87 -20.70 21.93
N ASN A 319 -13.63 -19.71 22.40
CA ASN A 319 -14.52 -18.92 21.54
C ASN A 319 -13.72 -17.98 20.65
N ALA A 320 -12.70 -17.30 21.18
CA ALA A 320 -11.78 -16.48 20.40
C ALA A 320 -11.06 -17.29 19.32
N LYS A 321 -10.58 -18.50 19.67
CA LYS A 321 -9.97 -19.44 18.73
C LYS A 321 -10.90 -19.77 17.55
N HIS A 322 -12.16 -20.14 17.81
CA HIS A 322 -13.13 -20.40 16.74
C HIS A 322 -13.48 -19.15 15.90
N ALA A 323 -13.63 -17.98 16.53
CA ALA A 323 -13.93 -16.74 15.82
C ALA A 323 -12.78 -16.27 14.90
N LEU A 324 -11.53 -16.33 15.38
CA LEU A 324 -10.34 -15.99 14.57
C LEU A 324 -10.18 -16.94 13.38
N ILE A 325 -10.46 -18.24 13.54
CA ILE A 325 -10.49 -19.21 12.43
C ILE A 325 -11.54 -18.82 11.37
N MET A 326 -12.71 -18.31 11.78
CA MET A 326 -13.76 -17.87 10.83
C MET A 326 -13.35 -16.58 10.09
N ILE A 327 -12.71 -15.62 10.76
CA ILE A 327 -12.11 -14.43 10.12
C ILE A 327 -11.02 -14.86 9.12
N MET A 328 -10.07 -15.68 9.56
CA MET A 328 -8.98 -16.21 8.73
C MET A 328 -9.51 -16.95 7.49
N ARG A 329 -10.54 -17.81 7.65
CA ARG A 329 -11.18 -18.53 6.55
C ARG A 329 -11.85 -17.58 5.54
N ARG A 330 -12.41 -16.45 5.98
CA ARG A 330 -12.96 -15.43 5.08
C ARG A 330 -11.86 -14.61 4.39
N ALA A 331 -10.79 -14.27 5.10
CA ALA A 331 -9.64 -13.52 4.56
C ALA A 331 -8.88 -14.27 3.45
N MET A 332 -8.98 -15.61 3.37
CA MET A 332 -8.53 -16.40 2.23
C MET A 332 -9.24 -16.04 0.89
N THR A 333 -10.36 -15.33 0.94
CA THR A 333 -10.95 -14.64 -0.23
C THR A 333 -10.62 -13.15 -0.17
N PRO A 334 -9.54 -12.67 -0.82
CA PRO A 334 -9.14 -11.27 -0.77
C PRO A 334 -10.19 -10.35 -1.40
N ILE A 335 -10.22 -9.10 -0.91
CA ILE A 335 -11.07 -8.04 -1.44
C ILE A 335 -10.51 -7.58 -2.79
N GLN A 336 -11.28 -7.82 -3.85
CA GLN A 336 -10.96 -7.42 -5.22
C GLN A 336 -12.08 -6.54 -5.76
N PHE A 337 -11.70 -5.46 -6.47
CA PHE A 337 -12.63 -4.66 -7.24
C PHE A 337 -12.74 -5.28 -8.64
N ILE A 338 -13.97 -5.64 -9.03
CA ILE A 338 -14.26 -6.38 -10.26
C ILE A 338 -15.32 -5.62 -11.05
N SER A 339 -15.05 -5.40 -12.34
CA SER A 339 -15.93 -4.70 -13.27
C SER A 339 -16.37 -5.59 -14.43
N ALA A 340 -17.64 -5.45 -14.83
CA ALA A 340 -18.31 -6.26 -15.85
C ALA A 340 -18.09 -7.79 -15.75
N TYR A 341 -17.90 -8.33 -14.53
CA TYR A 341 -17.62 -9.75 -14.25
C TYR A 341 -16.34 -10.33 -14.87
N VAL A 342 -15.51 -9.53 -15.54
CA VAL A 342 -14.32 -10.00 -16.29
C VAL A 342 -13.04 -9.23 -15.94
N ILE A 343 -13.12 -7.92 -15.64
CA ILE A 343 -11.94 -7.08 -15.47
C ILE A 343 -11.70 -6.79 -13.98
N ASN A 344 -10.61 -7.31 -13.44
CA ASN A 344 -10.12 -7.01 -12.10
C ASN A 344 -9.34 -5.68 -12.07
N VAL A 345 -9.39 -4.97 -10.94
CA VAL A 345 -8.58 -3.74 -10.74
C VAL A 345 -7.25 -4.11 -10.07
N ASP A 346 -6.33 -4.67 -10.85
CA ASP A 346 -5.00 -5.07 -10.39
C ASP A 346 -3.90 -4.88 -11.46
N LEU A 347 -2.64 -5.12 -11.07
CA LEU A 347 -1.47 -4.89 -11.93
C LEU A 347 -1.36 -5.89 -13.08
N GLU A 348 -1.94 -7.08 -12.95
CA GLU A 348 -2.02 -8.08 -14.02
C GLU A 348 -2.93 -7.57 -15.15
N SER A 349 -4.06 -6.98 -14.76
CA SER A 349 -5.02 -6.36 -15.68
C SER A 349 -4.46 -5.09 -16.35
N PHE A 350 -3.58 -4.33 -15.69
CA PHE A 350 -2.81 -3.24 -16.33
C PHE A 350 -1.87 -3.78 -17.43
N VAL A 351 -1.10 -4.84 -17.14
CA VAL A 351 -0.18 -5.45 -18.12
C VAL A 351 -0.96 -6.05 -19.30
N ALA A 352 -2.11 -6.67 -19.04
CA ALA A 352 -3.01 -7.15 -20.09
C ALA A 352 -3.50 -5.99 -20.98
N LEU A 353 -4.03 -4.91 -20.40
CA LEU A 353 -4.52 -3.74 -21.13
C LEU A 353 -3.44 -3.11 -22.03
N VAL A 354 -2.21 -2.97 -21.54
CA VAL A 354 -1.08 -2.44 -22.33
C VAL A 354 -0.72 -3.37 -23.48
N LYS A 355 -0.67 -4.69 -23.25
CA LYS A 355 -0.43 -5.69 -24.32
C LYS A 355 -1.52 -5.65 -25.38
N THR A 356 -2.80 -5.70 -24.99
CA THR A 356 -3.94 -5.64 -25.91
C THR A 356 -3.94 -4.36 -26.73
N SER A 357 -3.61 -3.21 -26.12
CA SER A 357 -3.53 -1.94 -26.83
C SER A 357 -2.44 -1.93 -27.91
N TYR A 358 -1.29 -2.56 -27.64
CA TYR A 358 -0.21 -2.72 -28.61
C TYR A 358 -0.57 -3.73 -29.73
N SER A 359 -1.24 -4.83 -29.41
CA SER A 359 -1.75 -5.79 -30.41
C SER A 359 -2.77 -5.16 -31.36
N VAL A 360 -3.70 -4.34 -30.83
CA VAL A 360 -4.68 -3.61 -31.65
C VAL A 360 -4.01 -2.51 -32.49
N TYR A 361 -3.01 -1.83 -31.95
CA TYR A 361 -2.17 -0.91 -32.73
C TYR A 361 -1.53 -1.60 -33.95
N ASN A 362 -0.88 -2.77 -33.74
CA ASN A 362 -0.24 -3.52 -34.83
C ASN A 362 -1.24 -3.95 -35.92
N LEU A 363 -2.47 -4.34 -35.54
CA LEU A 363 -3.54 -4.66 -36.48
C LEU A 363 -3.97 -3.43 -37.31
N LEU A 364 -4.15 -2.27 -36.66
CA LEU A 364 -4.49 -1.02 -37.34
C LEU A 364 -3.39 -0.57 -38.32
N GLU A 365 -2.11 -0.79 -37.98
CA GLU A 365 -1.00 -0.55 -38.88
C GLU A 365 -1.02 -1.48 -40.11
N GLN A 366 -1.29 -2.77 -39.93
CA GLN A 366 -1.39 -3.75 -41.03
C GLN A 366 -2.55 -3.48 -42.00
N THR A 367 -3.70 -2.98 -41.52
CA THR A 367 -4.86 -2.69 -42.39
C THR A 367 -4.66 -1.54 -43.40
N LYS A 368 -3.49 -0.88 -43.37
CA LYS A 368 -3.20 0.34 -44.14
C LYS A 368 -2.80 0.11 -45.60
N GLU A 369 -2.55 -1.15 -46.02
CA GLU A 369 -1.93 -1.49 -47.32
C GLU A 369 -2.89 -2.00 -48.43
N HIS A 370 -4.22 -1.94 -48.28
CA HIS A 370 -5.12 -2.73 -49.16
C HIS A 370 -6.46 -2.10 -49.62
N PHE A 371 -6.45 -1.03 -50.43
CA PHE A 371 -7.63 -0.58 -51.21
C PHE A 371 -7.32 0.19 -52.52
N PRO A 372 -7.80 -0.26 -53.70
CA PRO A 372 -7.82 0.49 -54.99
C PRO A 372 -9.24 0.96 -55.41
N GLY A 373 -9.37 1.83 -56.44
CA GLY A 373 -10.64 2.50 -56.84
C GLY A 373 -10.93 2.67 -58.36
N SER A 374 -11.94 3.49 -58.73
CA SER A 374 -12.43 3.74 -60.12
C SER A 374 -13.34 5.01 -60.23
N LEU A 375 -13.94 5.45 -61.37
CA LEU A 375 -13.39 6.01 -62.64
C LEU A 375 -14.38 7.05 -63.28
N ARG A 376 -14.15 7.62 -64.50
CA ARG A 376 -14.96 8.69 -65.20
C ARG A 376 -15.33 8.39 -66.68
N ARG A 377 -16.42 8.98 -67.27
CA ARG A 377 -16.57 9.43 -68.72
C ARG A 377 -17.89 10.19 -69.10
N SER A 378 -18.17 10.53 -70.39
CA SER A 378 -19.04 11.68 -70.83
C SER A 378 -19.64 11.71 -72.30
N THR A 379 -20.83 12.34 -72.51
CA THR A 379 -21.40 13.18 -73.67
C THR A 379 -21.93 12.70 -75.10
N ARG A 380 -23.15 13.21 -75.52
CA ARG A 380 -23.70 13.69 -76.89
C ARG A 380 -24.07 12.69 -78.07
N ALA A 381 -24.86 12.96 -79.17
CA ALA A 381 -25.90 13.96 -79.65
C ALA A 381 -26.61 13.57 -81.04
N ALA A 382 -27.63 14.32 -81.58
CA ALA A 382 -28.42 14.15 -82.89
C ALA A 382 -29.14 15.49 -83.35
N PRO A 383 -30.13 15.68 -84.33
CA PRO A 383 -30.88 14.88 -85.37
C PRO A 383 -31.20 15.62 -86.77
N LEU A 384 -32.39 15.42 -87.45
CA LEU A 384 -33.07 16.12 -88.65
C LEU A 384 -32.90 15.50 -90.10
N ALA A 385 -33.65 15.75 -91.24
CA ALA A 385 -35.00 16.23 -91.74
C ALA A 385 -35.12 15.98 -93.33
N ARG A 386 -36.05 16.34 -94.28
CA ARG A 386 -37.33 17.15 -94.49
C ARG A 386 -38.13 16.78 -95.83
N VAL A 387 -39.01 17.64 -96.45
CA VAL A 387 -40.08 17.34 -97.51
C VAL A 387 -40.38 18.51 -98.53
N ARG A 388 -41.01 18.30 -99.75
CA ARG A 388 -41.92 19.29 -100.46
C ARG A 388 -42.84 18.77 -101.64
N LYS A 389 -43.58 19.67 -102.37
CA LYS A 389 -44.71 19.44 -103.36
C LYS A 389 -44.93 20.65 -104.33
N LEU A 390 -45.52 20.51 -105.56
CA LEU A 390 -46.17 21.58 -106.41
C LEU A 390 -47.22 21.04 -107.48
N ASP A 391 -47.46 21.73 -108.63
CA ASP A 391 -48.81 22.07 -109.22
C ASP A 391 -48.76 22.63 -110.73
N HIS A 392 -49.74 23.00 -111.62
CA HIS A 392 -51.26 23.06 -111.73
C HIS A 392 -51.84 23.80 -113.04
N PHE A 393 -53.00 23.37 -113.66
CA PHE A 393 -53.99 24.06 -114.61
C PHE A 393 -53.73 24.27 -116.16
N SER A 394 -54.67 24.67 -117.09
CA SER A 394 -56.18 24.55 -117.25
C SER A 394 -56.80 25.13 -118.60
N ARG A 395 -57.85 24.45 -119.13
CA ARG A 395 -59.06 24.78 -119.98
C ARG A 395 -59.26 26.06 -120.85
N LYS A 396 -60.02 25.87 -121.96
CA LYS A 396 -60.84 26.87 -122.73
C LYS A 396 -61.77 26.15 -123.76
N ASP A 397 -62.86 25.47 -123.38
CA ASP A 397 -64.13 25.94 -122.79
C ASP A 397 -64.89 26.98 -123.66
N LYS A 398 -65.67 26.52 -124.67
CA LYS A 398 -67.16 26.71 -124.78
C LYS A 398 -67.83 26.32 -126.12
N ALA A 399 -67.07 25.84 -127.12
CA ALA A 399 -67.66 24.87 -128.06
C ALA A 399 -68.09 23.60 -127.30
N ASP A 400 -67.37 23.34 -126.21
CA ASP A 400 -67.67 22.59 -125.00
C ASP A 400 -69.00 23.03 -124.34
N THR A 401 -70.13 22.84 -125.02
CA THR A 401 -71.48 22.92 -124.43
C THR A 401 -72.37 21.77 -124.89
N CYS A 402 -72.64 21.60 -126.19
CA CYS A 402 -73.32 20.39 -126.68
C CYS A 402 -72.37 19.20 -126.76
N GLU A 403 -71.14 19.40 -127.28
CA GLU A 403 -70.09 18.38 -127.13
C GLU A 403 -69.77 18.18 -125.65
N ALA A 404 -69.86 19.23 -124.81
CA ALA A 404 -69.68 19.07 -123.37
C ALA A 404 -70.81 18.31 -122.67
N GLN A 405 -72.06 18.27 -123.12
CA GLN A 405 -73.05 17.40 -122.46
C GLN A 405 -72.81 15.92 -122.76
N ALA A 406 -72.39 15.58 -123.98
CA ALA A 406 -71.96 14.21 -124.31
C ALA A 406 -70.63 13.85 -123.64
N LYS A 407 -69.63 14.75 -123.70
CA LYS A 407 -68.37 14.62 -122.95
C LYS A 407 -68.58 14.70 -121.45
N GLU A 408 -69.62 15.30 -120.90
CA GLU A 408 -69.87 15.34 -119.45
C GLU A 408 -70.58 14.07 -119.00
N ALA A 409 -71.48 13.50 -119.79
CA ALA A 409 -71.97 12.14 -119.57
C ALA A 409 -70.82 11.12 -119.61
N ASN A 410 -69.98 11.17 -120.64
CA ASN A 410 -68.82 10.28 -120.74
C ASN A 410 -67.75 10.59 -119.70
N MET A 411 -67.32 11.84 -119.48
CA MET A 411 -66.36 12.18 -118.41
C MET A 411 -66.91 11.83 -117.03
N ARG A 412 -68.22 11.88 -116.76
CA ARG A 412 -68.78 11.38 -115.49
C ARG A 412 -68.70 9.85 -115.42
N ALA A 413 -68.95 9.14 -116.52
CA ALA A 413 -68.78 7.69 -116.59
C ALA A 413 -67.29 7.29 -116.45
N ASP A 414 -66.40 7.86 -117.28
CA ASP A 414 -64.95 7.66 -117.27
C ASP A 414 -64.34 8.03 -115.91
N LYS A 415 -64.75 9.14 -115.29
CA LYS A 415 -64.28 9.54 -113.95
C LYS A 415 -64.81 8.63 -112.85
N VAL A 416 -66.03 8.12 -112.97
CA VAL A 416 -66.54 7.08 -112.04
C VAL A 416 -65.81 5.75 -112.26
N LEU A 417 -65.48 5.38 -113.50
CA LEU A 417 -64.67 4.19 -113.81
C LEU A 417 -63.23 4.36 -113.32
N GLU A 418 -62.64 5.55 -113.42
CA GLU A 418 -61.30 5.89 -112.92
C GLU A 418 -61.28 5.93 -111.38
N GLU A 419 -62.30 6.51 -110.73
CA GLU A 419 -62.48 6.45 -109.27
C GLU A 419 -62.70 5.02 -108.79
N VAL A 420 -63.50 4.20 -109.49
CA VAL A 420 -63.68 2.77 -109.19
C VAL A 420 -62.39 1.99 -109.41
N ALA A 421 -61.60 2.29 -110.44
CA ALA A 421 -60.30 1.66 -110.67
C ALA A 421 -59.27 2.05 -109.59
N GLU A 422 -59.24 3.33 -109.18
CA GLU A 422 -58.36 3.80 -108.10
C GLU A 422 -58.79 3.21 -106.75
N LEU A 423 -60.09 3.11 -106.46
CA LEU A 423 -60.62 2.46 -105.27
C LEU A 423 -60.36 0.95 -105.27
N THR A 424 -60.48 0.26 -106.41
CA THR A 424 -60.13 -1.16 -106.56
C THR A 424 -58.63 -1.39 -106.34
N LYS A 425 -57.78 -0.46 -106.81
CA LYS A 425 -56.34 -0.48 -106.57
C LYS A 425 -55.99 -0.21 -105.10
N LYS A 426 -56.70 0.71 -104.43
CA LYS A 426 -56.55 0.97 -102.99
C LYS A 426 -57.04 -0.21 -102.15
N LEU A 427 -58.14 -0.85 -102.54
CA LEU A 427 -58.66 -2.06 -101.88
C LEU A 427 -57.64 -3.19 -101.96
N THR A 428 -57.17 -3.53 -103.16
CA THR A 428 -56.17 -4.60 -103.36
C THR A 428 -54.82 -4.30 -102.70
N GLN A 429 -54.42 -3.03 -102.62
CA GLN A 429 -53.26 -2.64 -101.79
C GLN A 429 -53.52 -2.88 -100.29
N VAL A 430 -54.66 -2.40 -99.75
CA VAL A 430 -55.01 -2.55 -98.33
C VAL A 430 -55.21 -4.02 -97.94
N GLU A 431 -55.72 -4.86 -98.85
CA GLU A 431 -55.81 -6.32 -98.68
C GLU A 431 -54.41 -6.96 -98.59
N GLY A 432 -53.46 -6.54 -99.44
CA GLY A 432 -52.06 -6.97 -99.39
C GLY A 432 -51.34 -6.50 -98.11
N ASP A 433 -51.50 -5.22 -97.74
CA ASP A 433 -50.95 -4.66 -96.51
C ASP A 433 -51.55 -5.33 -95.27
N LEU A 434 -52.85 -5.67 -95.29
CA LEU A 434 -53.51 -6.42 -94.22
C LEU A 434 -52.95 -7.83 -94.07
N GLU A 435 -52.75 -8.56 -95.18
CA GLU A 435 -52.23 -9.93 -95.15
C GLU A 435 -50.76 -9.98 -94.70
N ALA A 436 -49.93 -9.04 -95.18
CA ALA A 436 -48.56 -8.88 -94.69
C ALA A 436 -48.51 -8.57 -93.18
N ASN A 437 -49.41 -7.71 -92.68
CA ASN A 437 -49.50 -7.42 -91.25
C ASN A 437 -49.98 -8.61 -90.41
N LYS A 438 -50.90 -9.46 -90.92
CA LYS A 438 -51.25 -10.74 -90.25
C LYS A 438 -50.05 -11.66 -90.13
N GLN A 439 -49.30 -11.86 -91.21
CA GLN A 439 -48.12 -12.75 -91.22
C GLN A 439 -47.03 -12.25 -90.27
N ASN A 440 -46.77 -10.93 -90.24
CA ASN A 440 -45.86 -10.32 -89.28
C ASN A 440 -46.33 -10.50 -87.82
N LEU A 441 -47.63 -10.36 -87.55
CA LEU A 441 -48.20 -10.58 -86.22
C LEU A 441 -48.12 -12.05 -85.79
N GLU A 442 -48.39 -13.00 -86.70
CA GLU A 442 -48.31 -14.43 -86.42
C GLU A 442 -46.86 -14.86 -86.14
N GLN A 443 -45.88 -14.31 -86.86
CA GLN A 443 -44.46 -14.56 -86.57
C GLN A 443 -44.06 -13.93 -85.22
N ALA A 444 -44.45 -12.68 -84.94
CA ALA A 444 -44.13 -12.02 -83.67
C ALA A 444 -44.71 -12.76 -82.45
N ASN A 445 -45.89 -13.39 -82.59
CA ASN A 445 -46.47 -14.24 -81.54
C ASN A 445 -45.67 -15.53 -81.32
N LYS A 446 -45.19 -16.20 -82.38
CA LYS A 446 -44.33 -17.39 -82.27
C LYS A 446 -42.97 -17.07 -81.64
N ASP A 447 -42.38 -15.95 -82.04
CA ASP A 447 -41.15 -15.44 -81.44
C ASP A 447 -41.35 -15.13 -79.94
N LEU A 448 -42.53 -14.60 -79.56
CA LEU A 448 -42.89 -14.35 -78.16
C LEU A 448 -43.03 -15.67 -77.36
N GLU A 449 -43.78 -16.65 -77.87
CA GLU A 449 -43.95 -17.96 -77.22
C GLU A 449 -42.61 -18.67 -76.98
N GLU A 450 -41.67 -18.61 -77.93
CA GLU A 450 -40.33 -19.17 -77.74
C GLU A 450 -39.54 -18.41 -76.66
N ARG A 451 -39.69 -17.10 -76.57
CA ARG A 451 -39.03 -16.28 -75.52
C ARG A 451 -39.63 -16.51 -74.14
N GLU A 452 -40.94 -16.65 -74.00
CA GLU A 452 -41.59 -16.99 -72.73
C GLU A 452 -41.17 -18.39 -72.25
N LYS A 453 -41.06 -19.36 -73.17
CA LYS A 453 -40.52 -20.70 -72.87
C LYS A 453 -39.04 -20.67 -72.47
N SER A 454 -38.24 -19.81 -73.09
CA SER A 454 -36.83 -19.61 -72.72
C SER A 454 -36.69 -18.93 -71.35
N LEU A 455 -37.55 -17.95 -71.05
CA LEU A 455 -37.56 -17.23 -69.77
C LEU A 455 -37.94 -18.15 -68.61
N THR A 456 -39.04 -18.89 -68.74
CA THR A 456 -39.52 -19.81 -67.69
C THR A 456 -38.52 -20.93 -67.37
N ASN A 457 -37.77 -21.43 -68.37
CA ASN A 457 -36.64 -22.33 -68.13
C ASN A 457 -35.55 -21.65 -67.28
N ALA A 458 -35.10 -20.44 -67.67
CA ALA A 458 -34.08 -19.69 -66.93
C ALA A 458 -34.51 -19.31 -65.51
N GLU A 459 -35.78 -18.95 -65.29
CA GLU A 459 -36.36 -18.72 -63.97
C GLU A 459 -36.30 -19.98 -63.09
N SER A 460 -36.53 -21.16 -63.68
CA SER A 460 -36.41 -22.44 -62.95
C SER A 460 -34.96 -22.76 -62.56
N GLU A 461 -33.98 -22.42 -63.40
CA GLU A 461 -32.56 -22.58 -63.09
C GLU A 461 -32.10 -21.60 -62.00
N VAL A 462 -32.53 -20.33 -62.07
CA VAL A 462 -32.28 -19.32 -61.02
C VAL A 462 -32.90 -19.75 -59.69
N ALA A 463 -34.13 -20.28 -59.69
CA ALA A 463 -34.76 -20.82 -58.49
C ALA A 463 -34.01 -22.03 -57.90
N ALA A 464 -33.44 -22.90 -58.75
CA ALA A 464 -32.61 -24.02 -58.32
C ALA A 464 -31.24 -23.58 -57.79
N LEU A 465 -30.63 -22.54 -58.37
CA LEU A 465 -29.37 -21.96 -57.90
C LEU A 465 -29.53 -21.24 -56.56
N ASN A 466 -30.58 -20.43 -56.39
CA ASN A 466 -30.86 -19.73 -55.12
C ASN A 466 -31.00 -20.72 -53.93
N ARG A 467 -31.63 -21.88 -54.14
CA ARG A 467 -31.70 -22.94 -53.12
C ARG A 467 -30.33 -23.54 -52.78
N LYS A 468 -29.42 -23.64 -53.74
CA LYS A 468 -28.04 -24.10 -53.49
C LYS A 468 -27.22 -23.05 -52.73
N VAL A 469 -27.42 -21.76 -53.04
CA VAL A 469 -26.78 -20.66 -52.30
C VAL A 469 -27.18 -20.70 -50.83
N GLN A 470 -28.47 -20.78 -50.52
CA GLN A 470 -28.97 -20.86 -49.14
C GLN A 470 -28.39 -22.05 -48.35
N LEU A 471 -28.28 -23.23 -48.96
CA LEU A 471 -27.68 -24.41 -48.31
C LEU A 471 -26.17 -24.23 -48.04
N ILE A 472 -25.45 -23.55 -48.94
CA ILE A 472 -24.02 -23.25 -48.75
C ILE A 472 -23.83 -22.14 -47.70
N GLU A 473 -24.73 -21.17 -47.62
CA GLU A 473 -24.76 -20.14 -46.57
C GLU A 473 -25.00 -20.75 -45.18
N GLU A 474 -25.97 -21.67 -45.04
CA GLU A 474 -26.21 -22.41 -43.79
C GLU A 474 -24.99 -23.25 -43.35
N ASP A 475 -24.35 -23.99 -44.28
CA ASP A 475 -23.19 -24.82 -43.95
C ASP A 475 -21.92 -23.98 -43.69
N LEU A 476 -21.80 -22.79 -44.29
CA LEU A 476 -20.77 -21.81 -43.97
C LEU A 476 -20.97 -21.25 -42.55
N GLU A 477 -22.18 -20.81 -42.20
CA GLU A 477 -22.51 -20.30 -40.86
C GLU A 477 -22.22 -21.34 -39.77
N ARG A 478 -22.62 -22.61 -39.99
CA ARG A 478 -22.26 -23.76 -39.13
C ARG A 478 -20.76 -23.99 -39.03
N SER A 479 -20.00 -23.75 -40.10
CA SER A 479 -18.55 -23.89 -40.11
C SER A 479 -17.87 -22.76 -39.33
N GLU A 480 -18.36 -21.53 -39.47
CA GLU A 480 -17.86 -20.35 -38.75
C GLU A 480 -18.17 -20.44 -37.25
N GLU A 481 -19.36 -20.86 -36.84
CA GLU A 481 -19.69 -21.09 -35.41
C GLU A 481 -18.74 -22.11 -34.77
N ARG A 482 -18.43 -23.21 -35.48
CA ARG A 482 -17.51 -24.25 -35.03
C ARG A 482 -16.06 -23.75 -34.99
N LEU A 483 -15.63 -22.93 -35.95
CA LEU A 483 -14.32 -22.29 -35.96
C LEU A 483 -14.16 -21.30 -34.81
N ASN A 484 -15.18 -20.46 -34.56
CA ASN A 484 -15.22 -19.51 -33.44
C ASN A 484 -15.13 -20.25 -32.10
N THR A 485 -15.89 -21.34 -31.93
CA THR A 485 -15.85 -22.20 -30.75
C THR A 485 -14.48 -22.86 -30.53
N ALA A 486 -13.82 -23.31 -31.61
CA ALA A 486 -12.48 -23.89 -31.54
C ALA A 486 -11.41 -22.84 -31.20
N THR A 487 -11.53 -21.64 -31.76
CA THR A 487 -10.61 -20.51 -31.54
C THR A 487 -10.70 -20.00 -30.10
N ALA A 488 -11.91 -19.91 -29.54
CA ALA A 488 -12.12 -19.57 -28.14
C ALA A 488 -11.43 -20.57 -27.20
N LYS A 489 -11.63 -21.88 -27.41
CA LYS A 489 -10.99 -22.94 -26.61
C LYS A 489 -9.46 -22.95 -26.74
N LEU A 490 -8.94 -22.60 -27.92
CA LEU A 490 -7.49 -22.46 -28.13
C LEU A 490 -6.92 -21.26 -27.35
N ALA A 491 -7.64 -20.13 -27.30
CA ALA A 491 -7.26 -18.97 -26.50
C ALA A 491 -7.30 -19.28 -24.99
N GLU A 492 -8.35 -19.94 -24.49
CA GLU A 492 -8.45 -20.43 -23.10
C GLU A 492 -7.29 -21.35 -22.73
N ALA A 493 -6.99 -22.35 -23.58
CA ALA A 493 -5.88 -23.28 -23.36
C ALA A 493 -4.50 -22.59 -23.39
N SER A 494 -4.31 -21.62 -24.30
CA SER A 494 -3.10 -20.81 -24.36
C SER A 494 -2.93 -19.94 -23.10
N GLN A 495 -4.02 -19.33 -22.60
CA GLN A 495 -3.98 -18.54 -21.36
C GLN A 495 -3.63 -19.41 -20.14
N ALA A 496 -4.26 -20.59 -20.01
CA ALA A 496 -3.96 -21.52 -18.92
C ALA A 496 -2.49 -22.01 -18.95
N ALA A 497 -1.92 -22.24 -20.13
CA ALA A 497 -0.50 -22.56 -20.28
C ALA A 497 0.41 -21.39 -19.88
N ASP A 498 0.06 -20.15 -20.27
CA ASP A 498 0.79 -18.93 -19.93
C ASP A 498 0.77 -18.65 -18.42
N GLU A 499 -0.36 -18.88 -17.76
CA GLU A 499 -0.54 -18.79 -16.30
C GLU A 499 0.24 -19.88 -15.56
N SER A 500 0.20 -21.13 -16.03
CA SER A 500 1.00 -22.23 -15.47
C SER A 500 2.52 -21.97 -15.60
N SER A 501 2.95 -21.37 -16.72
CA SER A 501 4.34 -20.97 -16.95
C SER A 501 4.81 -19.88 -15.98
N ARG A 502 3.94 -18.88 -15.71
CA ARG A 502 4.21 -17.85 -14.68
C ARG A 502 4.25 -18.45 -13.28
N MET A 503 3.32 -19.34 -12.94
CA MET A 503 3.30 -20.03 -11.64
C MET A 503 4.58 -20.84 -11.43
N CYS A 504 5.05 -21.56 -12.45
CA CYS A 504 6.31 -22.31 -12.38
C CYS A 504 7.50 -21.40 -12.03
N LYS A 505 7.63 -20.23 -12.67
CA LYS A 505 8.70 -19.25 -12.37
C LYS A 505 8.58 -18.63 -10.98
N VAL A 506 7.37 -18.43 -10.47
CA VAL A 506 7.16 -17.95 -9.10
C VAL A 506 7.58 -19.02 -8.08
N LEU A 507 7.30 -20.30 -8.36
CA LEU A 507 7.75 -21.42 -7.52
C LEU A 507 9.27 -21.63 -7.60
N GLU A 508 9.87 -21.47 -8.77
CA GLU A 508 11.33 -21.56 -9.01
C GLU A 508 12.09 -20.46 -8.25
N ASN A 509 11.69 -19.19 -8.42
CA ASN A 509 12.27 -18.07 -7.66
C ASN A 509 12.08 -18.24 -6.14
N ARG A 510 10.95 -18.81 -5.72
CA ARG A 510 10.69 -19.08 -4.30
C ARG A 510 11.57 -20.21 -3.76
N ALA A 511 11.77 -21.28 -4.53
CA ALA A 511 12.66 -22.37 -4.15
C ALA A 511 14.10 -21.86 -3.95
N GLN A 512 14.60 -21.03 -4.86
CA GLN A 512 15.90 -20.35 -4.72
C GLN A 512 15.97 -19.47 -3.46
N GLN A 513 14.92 -18.68 -3.17
CA GLN A 513 14.89 -17.85 -1.96
C GLN A 513 14.80 -18.67 -0.65
N ASP A 514 14.04 -19.76 -0.65
CA ASP A 514 13.93 -20.66 0.50
C ASP A 514 15.24 -21.48 0.69
N GLU A 515 16.01 -21.74 -0.37
CA GLU A 515 17.35 -22.35 -0.37
C GLU A 515 18.43 -21.38 0.16
N GLU A 516 18.52 -20.15 -0.37
CA GLU A 516 19.40 -19.09 0.17
C GLU A 516 19.15 -18.85 1.67
N ARG A 517 17.88 -18.91 2.10
CA ARG A 517 17.50 -18.76 3.50
C ARG A 517 17.90 -19.97 4.34
N MET A 518 17.87 -21.19 3.77
CA MET A 518 18.32 -22.40 4.45
C MET A 518 19.83 -22.35 4.73
N ASP A 519 20.62 -21.86 3.77
CA ASP A 519 22.07 -21.65 3.94
C ASP A 519 22.37 -20.59 5.02
N GLN A 520 21.65 -19.46 5.01
CA GLN A 520 21.80 -18.43 6.05
C GLN A 520 21.49 -18.97 7.46
N LEU A 521 20.38 -19.71 7.61
CA LEU A 521 20.02 -20.33 8.89
C LEU A 521 21.00 -21.43 9.31
N THR A 522 21.53 -22.20 8.36
CA THR A 522 22.53 -23.24 8.63
C THR A 522 23.85 -22.66 9.13
N ASN A 523 24.29 -21.53 8.56
CA ASN A 523 25.47 -20.80 9.04
C ASN A 523 25.24 -20.20 10.44
N GLN A 524 24.09 -19.56 10.67
CA GLN A 524 23.73 -19.04 12.00
C GLN A 524 23.65 -20.14 13.08
N LEU A 525 23.10 -21.31 12.74
CA LEU A 525 23.05 -22.46 13.64
C LEU A 525 24.44 -23.02 13.96
N LYS A 526 25.36 -22.98 12.99
CA LYS A 526 26.77 -23.37 13.18
C LYS A 526 27.52 -22.37 14.09
N GLU A 527 27.31 -21.07 13.92
CA GLU A 527 27.87 -20.03 14.80
C GLU A 527 27.31 -20.12 16.22
N ALA A 528 26.00 -20.25 16.38
CA ALA A 528 25.34 -20.42 17.67
C ALA A 528 25.82 -21.68 18.41
N ARG A 529 26.05 -22.78 17.68
CA ARG A 529 26.62 -24.00 18.23
C ARG A 529 28.07 -23.81 18.72
N LEU A 530 28.92 -23.14 17.94
CA LEU A 530 30.30 -22.87 18.35
C LEU A 530 30.36 -21.96 19.60
N LEU A 531 29.45 -20.99 19.71
CA LEU A 531 29.31 -20.15 20.90
C LEU A 531 28.82 -20.93 22.13
N ALA A 532 27.95 -21.93 21.94
CA ALA A 532 27.54 -22.83 23.02
C ALA A 532 28.70 -23.73 23.49
N GLU A 533 29.43 -24.36 22.55
CA GLU A 533 30.58 -25.22 22.86
C GLU A 533 31.73 -24.45 23.56
N ASP A 534 31.96 -23.18 23.21
CA ASP A 534 32.88 -22.28 23.90
C ASP A 534 32.38 -21.84 25.29
N ALA A 535 31.06 -21.62 25.46
CA ALA A 535 30.47 -21.27 26.75
C ALA A 535 30.50 -22.45 27.74
N ASP A 536 30.17 -23.67 27.29
CA ASP A 536 30.26 -24.89 28.08
C ASP A 536 31.70 -25.16 28.52
N GLY A 537 32.67 -25.04 27.61
CA GLY A 537 34.10 -25.20 27.93
C GLY A 537 34.60 -24.21 29.00
N LYS A 538 34.08 -22.97 28.99
CA LYS A 538 34.36 -21.96 30.03
C LYS A 538 33.64 -22.27 31.34
N SER A 539 32.42 -22.80 31.29
CA SER A 539 31.69 -23.27 32.47
C SER A 539 32.44 -24.40 33.19
N ASP A 540 32.99 -25.35 32.43
CA ASP A 540 33.82 -26.44 32.96
C ASP A 540 35.16 -25.93 33.55
N GLU A 541 35.74 -24.86 33.01
CA GLU A 541 36.95 -24.25 33.58
C GLU A 541 36.65 -23.49 34.88
N VAL A 542 35.56 -22.72 34.91
CA VAL A 542 35.09 -22.02 36.12
C VAL A 542 34.72 -23.01 37.22
N SER A 543 34.01 -24.09 36.89
CA SER A 543 33.61 -25.12 37.87
C SER A 543 34.82 -25.81 38.50
N ARG A 544 35.86 -26.12 37.71
CA ARG A 544 37.12 -26.69 38.23
C ARG A 544 37.91 -25.69 39.08
N LYS A 545 37.90 -24.40 38.74
CA LYS A 545 38.51 -23.34 39.55
C LYS A 545 37.77 -23.10 40.86
N LEU A 546 36.44 -23.20 40.85
CA LEU A 546 35.62 -23.07 42.06
C LEU A 546 35.95 -24.20 43.05
N ALA A 547 35.89 -25.46 42.60
CA ALA A 547 36.19 -26.62 43.45
C ALA A 547 37.60 -26.55 44.08
N PHE A 548 38.61 -26.12 43.32
CA PHE A 548 39.97 -25.92 43.86
C PHE A 548 40.03 -24.83 44.95
N VAL A 549 39.26 -23.74 44.81
CA VAL A 549 39.17 -22.68 45.81
C VAL A 549 38.34 -23.11 47.04
N GLU A 550 37.35 -23.99 46.85
CA GLU A 550 36.59 -24.62 47.94
C GLU A 550 37.50 -25.57 48.75
N ASP A 551 38.33 -26.39 48.10
CA ASP A 551 39.37 -27.23 48.74
C ASP A 551 40.39 -26.37 49.53
N GLU A 552 40.91 -25.28 48.92
CA GLU A 552 41.84 -24.37 49.60
C GLU A 552 41.17 -23.64 50.79
N LEU A 553 39.87 -23.36 50.72
CA LEU A 553 39.11 -22.73 51.79
C LEU A 553 38.90 -23.69 52.97
N GLU A 554 38.54 -24.96 52.75
CA GLU A 554 38.40 -25.95 53.82
C GLU A 554 39.72 -26.12 54.60
N VAL A 555 40.85 -26.22 53.88
CA VAL A 555 42.20 -26.29 54.48
C VAL A 555 42.56 -25.00 55.24
N ALA A 556 42.10 -23.83 54.79
CA ALA A 556 42.29 -22.57 55.50
C ALA A 556 41.42 -22.50 56.77
N GLU A 557 40.16 -22.94 56.71
CA GLU A 557 39.27 -22.99 57.87
C GLU A 557 39.80 -23.94 58.96
N ASP A 558 40.27 -25.13 58.61
CA ASP A 558 40.81 -26.09 59.59
C ASP A 558 42.11 -25.59 60.24
N ARG A 559 42.91 -24.81 59.51
CA ARG A 559 44.02 -24.04 60.09
C ARG A 559 43.54 -22.98 61.07
N VAL A 560 42.45 -22.27 60.79
CA VAL A 560 41.87 -21.28 61.71
C VAL A 560 41.32 -21.98 62.96
N LYS A 561 40.51 -23.03 62.83
CA LYS A 561 39.98 -23.84 63.94
C LYS A 561 41.11 -24.35 64.86
N SER A 562 42.19 -24.86 64.26
CA SER A 562 43.38 -25.30 65.02
C SER A 562 44.14 -24.13 65.68
N GLY A 563 44.14 -22.95 65.08
CA GLY A 563 44.74 -21.73 65.65
C GLY A 563 43.95 -21.18 66.83
N GLU A 564 42.62 -21.09 66.71
CA GLU A 564 41.71 -20.67 67.78
C GLU A 564 41.79 -21.61 69.00
N ALA A 565 41.81 -22.92 68.77
CA ALA A 565 42.02 -23.90 69.84
C ALA A 565 43.36 -23.69 70.57
N LYS A 566 44.44 -23.34 69.84
CA LYS A 566 45.76 -23.07 70.41
C LYS A 566 45.81 -21.74 71.18
N ILE A 567 45.08 -20.72 70.72
CA ILE A 567 44.93 -19.44 71.43
C ILE A 567 44.18 -19.66 72.74
N MET A 568 43.06 -20.38 72.71
CA MET A 568 42.24 -20.69 73.90
C MET A 568 43.00 -21.51 74.95
N GLU A 569 43.85 -22.45 74.53
CA GLU A 569 44.76 -23.19 75.43
C GLU A 569 45.74 -22.23 76.13
N LEU A 570 46.40 -21.34 75.36
CA LEU A 570 47.35 -20.35 75.88
C LEU A 570 46.68 -19.29 76.78
N GLU A 571 45.44 -18.90 76.51
CA GLU A 571 44.69 -17.96 77.36
C GLU A 571 44.36 -18.56 78.73
N GLU A 572 43.98 -19.83 78.82
CA GLU A 572 43.73 -20.51 80.09
C GLU A 572 45.05 -20.78 80.85
N GLU A 573 46.15 -21.12 80.16
CA GLU A 573 47.49 -21.16 80.77
C GLU A 573 47.90 -19.80 81.36
N LEU A 574 47.76 -18.71 80.59
CA LEU A 574 48.10 -17.36 81.02
C LEU A 574 47.29 -16.92 82.26
N LYS A 575 46.01 -17.32 82.31
CA LYS A 575 45.10 -17.11 83.45
C LYS A 575 45.50 -17.91 84.68
N VAL A 576 45.96 -19.17 84.53
CA VAL A 576 46.54 -19.97 85.63
C VAL A 576 47.85 -19.35 86.13
N VAL A 577 48.71 -18.88 85.23
CA VAL A 577 49.94 -18.14 85.59
C VAL A 577 49.62 -16.83 86.31
N GLY A 578 48.63 -16.06 85.85
CA GLY A 578 48.17 -14.83 86.49
C GLY A 578 47.62 -15.04 87.90
N ASN A 579 46.82 -16.09 88.11
CA ASN A 579 46.37 -16.51 89.43
C ASN A 579 47.54 -16.92 90.35
N SER A 580 48.53 -17.63 89.80
CA SER A 580 49.72 -18.05 90.54
C SER A 580 50.60 -16.87 90.95
N LEU A 581 50.81 -15.92 90.03
CA LEU A 581 51.55 -14.67 90.28
C LEU A 581 50.88 -13.84 91.38
N LYS A 582 49.54 -13.70 91.34
CA LYS A 582 48.77 -12.99 92.35
C LYS A 582 48.83 -13.66 93.73
N SER A 583 48.94 -14.99 93.78
CA SER A 583 49.20 -15.73 95.03
C SER A 583 50.64 -15.56 95.54
N LEU A 584 51.62 -15.39 94.64
CA LEU A 584 53.01 -15.11 95.00
C LEU A 584 53.16 -13.68 95.54
N GLU A 585 52.54 -12.69 94.88
CA GLU A 585 52.49 -11.28 95.32
C GLU A 585 51.96 -11.14 96.75
N VAL A 586 50.83 -11.78 97.07
CA VAL A 586 50.26 -11.82 98.43
C VAL A 586 51.14 -12.58 99.43
N SER A 587 51.96 -13.54 98.97
CA SER A 587 52.93 -14.26 99.81
C SER A 587 54.17 -13.40 100.11
N GLU A 588 54.65 -12.66 99.12
CA GLU A 588 55.76 -11.71 99.24
C GLU A 588 55.37 -10.54 100.16
N GLU A 589 54.18 -9.96 99.99
CA GLU A 589 53.69 -8.89 100.86
C GLU A 589 53.64 -9.36 102.33
N LYS A 590 53.12 -10.57 102.58
CA LYS A 590 53.15 -11.21 103.91
C LYS A 590 54.56 -11.53 104.41
N ALA A 591 55.56 -11.71 103.54
CA ALA A 591 56.95 -11.85 103.93
C ALA A 591 57.55 -10.48 104.33
N ASN A 592 57.35 -9.46 103.50
CA ASN A 592 57.82 -8.09 103.73
C ASN A 592 57.20 -7.48 105.01
N GLN A 593 55.90 -7.70 105.27
CA GLN A 593 55.24 -7.31 106.52
C GLN A 593 55.89 -7.96 107.76
N ARG A 594 56.25 -9.26 107.69
CA ARG A 594 56.99 -9.95 108.78
C ARG A 594 58.40 -9.39 108.96
N VAL A 595 59.10 -9.04 107.88
CA VAL A 595 60.44 -8.44 107.93
C VAL A 595 60.42 -7.06 108.60
N GLU A 596 59.47 -6.19 108.25
CA GLU A 596 59.35 -4.87 108.92
C GLU A 596 58.96 -4.98 110.40
N GLU A 597 58.13 -5.97 110.77
CA GLU A 597 57.79 -6.20 112.17
C GLU A 597 58.99 -6.73 112.97
N PHE A 598 59.73 -7.72 112.47
CA PHE A 598 60.99 -8.15 113.10
C PHE A 598 62.02 -7.01 113.19
N LYS A 599 62.07 -6.11 112.19
CA LYS A 599 62.93 -4.92 112.16
C LYS A 599 62.52 -3.85 113.20
N ARG A 600 61.23 -3.72 113.53
CA ARG A 600 60.75 -2.93 114.68
C ARG A 600 61.13 -3.56 116.02
N GLN A 601 60.97 -4.88 116.14
CA GLN A 601 61.32 -5.62 117.35
C GLN A 601 62.84 -5.55 117.62
N LEU A 602 63.66 -5.73 116.59
CA LEU A 602 65.11 -5.52 116.64
C LEU A 602 65.47 -4.11 117.11
N LYS A 603 64.90 -3.05 116.51
CA LYS A 603 65.13 -1.67 116.99
C LYS A 603 64.81 -1.49 118.47
N THR A 604 63.69 -2.05 118.92
CA THR A 604 63.25 -1.97 120.32
C THR A 604 64.19 -2.72 121.27
N LEU A 605 64.68 -3.89 120.87
CA LEU A 605 65.66 -4.67 121.63
C LEU A 605 67.03 -3.99 121.66
N THR A 606 67.48 -3.39 120.55
CA THR A 606 68.75 -2.63 120.50
C THR A 606 68.73 -1.41 121.43
N VAL A 607 67.59 -0.72 121.58
CA VAL A 607 67.45 0.37 122.56
C VAL A 607 67.55 -0.17 123.99
N LYS A 608 66.80 -1.23 124.32
CA LYS A 608 66.86 -1.87 125.65
C LYS A 608 68.24 -2.42 126.00
N LEU A 609 68.98 -2.93 125.00
CA LEU A 609 70.35 -3.39 125.16
C LEU A 609 71.26 -2.23 125.59
N LYS A 610 71.24 -1.11 124.86
CA LYS A 610 72.03 0.09 125.21
C LYS A 610 71.68 0.68 126.58
N GLU A 611 70.41 0.66 126.96
CA GLU A 611 69.97 1.07 128.30
C GLU A 611 70.43 0.13 129.42
N ALA A 612 70.72 -1.14 129.11
CA ALA A 612 71.28 -2.12 130.04
C ALA A 612 72.82 -2.03 130.10
N GLU A 613 73.48 -1.89 128.95
CA GLU A 613 74.93 -1.66 128.82
C GLU A 613 75.36 -0.41 129.60
N ALA A 614 74.67 0.73 129.41
CA ALA A 614 74.97 1.97 130.14
C ALA A 614 74.76 1.83 131.67
N ARG A 615 73.81 0.98 132.10
CA ARG A 615 73.60 0.64 133.52
C ARG A 615 74.73 -0.22 134.08
N ALA A 616 75.18 -1.22 133.32
CA ALA A 616 76.29 -2.08 133.70
C ALA A 616 77.60 -1.29 133.78
N GLU A 617 77.88 -0.41 132.81
CA GLU A 617 79.08 0.42 132.80
C GLU A 617 79.12 1.42 133.99
N PHE A 618 77.96 1.96 134.38
CA PHE A 618 77.84 2.79 135.58
C PHE A 618 78.05 1.99 136.88
N ALA A 619 77.53 0.76 136.95
CA ALA A 619 77.75 -0.14 138.07
C ALA A 619 79.24 -0.53 138.19
N GLU A 620 79.90 -0.88 137.08
CA GLU A 620 81.35 -1.17 137.04
C GLU A 620 82.20 0.01 137.55
N LYS A 621 81.90 1.24 137.11
CA LYS A 621 82.61 2.45 137.58
C LYS A 621 82.42 2.68 139.07
N THR A 622 81.25 2.30 139.61
CA THR A 622 80.96 2.36 141.05
C THR A 622 81.73 1.29 141.82
N VAL A 623 81.73 0.04 141.35
CA VAL A 623 82.50 -1.07 141.95
C VAL A 623 84.00 -0.77 141.96
N LYS A 624 84.57 -0.31 140.83
CA LYS A 624 85.99 0.10 140.72
C LYS A 624 86.36 1.25 141.66
N LYS A 625 85.41 2.11 142.03
CA LYS A 625 85.63 3.17 143.03
C LYS A 625 85.58 2.64 144.46
N LEU A 626 84.64 1.74 144.77
CA LEU A 626 84.54 1.09 146.08
C LEU A 626 85.75 0.19 146.36
N GLN A 627 86.23 -0.56 145.37
CA GLN A 627 87.39 -1.43 145.49
C GLN A 627 88.63 -0.65 145.98
N LYS A 628 88.94 0.49 145.36
CA LYS A 628 90.05 1.36 145.79
C LYS A 628 89.95 1.87 147.24
N GLU A 629 88.73 1.99 147.77
CA GLU A 629 88.53 2.39 149.16
C GLU A 629 88.69 1.20 150.12
N VAL A 630 88.36 -0.02 149.68
CA VAL A 630 88.69 -1.28 150.39
C VAL A 630 90.20 -1.48 150.43
N ASP A 631 90.88 -1.41 149.28
CA ASP A 631 92.33 -1.60 149.17
C ASP A 631 93.08 -0.66 150.15
N ARG A 632 92.65 0.62 150.22
CA ARG A 632 93.21 1.63 151.15
C ARG A 632 92.99 1.29 152.63
N LEU A 633 91.85 0.70 152.98
CA LEU A 633 91.52 0.28 154.34
C LEU A 633 92.25 -1.01 154.74
N GLU A 634 92.54 -1.90 153.79
CA GLU A 634 93.36 -3.09 154.03
C GLU A 634 94.83 -2.72 154.31
N ASP A 635 95.40 -1.75 153.59
CA ASP A 635 96.74 -1.20 153.89
C ASP A 635 96.81 -0.58 155.30
N GLU A 636 95.84 0.27 155.68
CA GLU A 636 95.75 0.87 157.02
C GLU A 636 95.58 -0.18 158.13
N LEU A 637 94.88 -1.29 157.85
CA LEU A 637 94.74 -2.41 158.77
C LEU A 637 96.04 -3.22 158.89
N GLY A 638 96.76 -3.45 157.79
CA GLY A 638 98.05 -4.13 157.77
C GLY A 638 99.10 -3.41 158.63
N ILE A 639 99.24 -2.10 158.44
CA ILE A 639 100.18 -1.25 159.22
C ILE A 639 99.87 -1.29 160.74
N ASN A 640 98.59 -1.35 161.12
CA ASN A 640 98.20 -1.51 162.52
C ASN A 640 98.51 -2.93 163.06
N LYS A 641 98.35 -3.96 162.22
CA LYS A 641 98.58 -5.36 162.59
C LYS A 641 100.06 -5.64 162.85
N ASP A 642 100.95 -5.12 162.02
CA ASP A 642 102.41 -5.24 162.22
C ASP A 642 102.88 -4.45 163.45
N ARG A 643 102.27 -3.29 163.75
CA ARG A 643 102.49 -2.56 165.01
C ARG A 643 102.10 -3.38 166.24
N TYR A 644 100.91 -3.99 166.23
CA TYR A 644 100.48 -4.89 167.31
C TYR A 644 101.41 -6.08 167.47
N LYS A 645 101.91 -6.64 166.37
CA LYS A 645 102.85 -7.76 166.41
C LYS A 645 104.20 -7.36 167.01
N SER A 646 104.78 -6.25 166.56
CA SER A 646 106.04 -5.73 167.12
C SER A 646 105.95 -5.48 168.63
N LEU A 647 104.80 -5.01 169.12
CA LEU A 647 104.55 -4.77 170.54
C LEU A 647 104.38 -6.08 171.34
N ALA A 648 103.84 -7.13 170.71
CA ALA A 648 103.77 -8.47 171.30
C ALA A 648 105.15 -9.15 171.34
N ASP A 649 105.93 -9.04 170.26
CA ASP A 649 107.29 -9.61 170.17
C ASP A 649 108.24 -8.96 171.22
N GLU A 650 108.11 -7.66 171.52
CA GLU A 650 108.81 -7.00 172.65
C GLU A 650 108.32 -7.48 174.03
N MET A 651 107.02 -7.78 174.17
CA MET A 651 106.43 -8.25 175.42
C MET A 651 106.81 -9.71 175.73
N ASP A 652 106.80 -10.60 174.74
CA ASP A 652 107.26 -11.98 174.88
C ASP A 652 108.77 -12.04 175.17
N SER A 653 109.57 -11.15 174.56
CA SER A 653 111.00 -10.99 174.86
C SER A 653 111.24 -10.61 176.34
N THR A 654 110.51 -9.61 176.86
CA THR A 654 110.63 -9.19 178.27
C THR A 654 110.07 -10.22 179.26
N PHE A 655 109.09 -11.05 178.86
CA PHE A 655 108.67 -12.22 179.64
C PHE A 655 109.73 -13.34 179.65
N ALA A 656 110.43 -13.57 178.53
CA ALA A 656 111.43 -14.62 178.41
C ALA A 656 112.66 -14.38 179.32
N GLU A 657 113.18 -13.15 179.38
CA GLU A 657 114.31 -12.82 180.27
C GLU A 657 113.95 -12.89 181.77
N LEU A 658 112.67 -12.68 182.12
CA LEU A 658 112.18 -12.82 183.50
C LEU A 658 111.92 -14.28 183.94
N ALA A 659 111.95 -15.24 183.01
CA ALA A 659 111.52 -16.63 183.23
C ALA A 659 112.66 -17.67 183.21
N GLY A 660 113.92 -17.24 183.34
CA GLY A 660 115.07 -18.14 183.28
C GLY A 660 115.30 -19.00 184.54
N TYR A 661 115.49 -20.31 184.34
CA TYR A 661 116.32 -21.21 185.17
C TYR A 661 116.79 -22.42 184.37
#